data_AF-A0A7W0KVW8-F1
#
_entry.id   AF-A0A7W0KVW8-F1
#
_cell.length_a   1.000
_cell.length_b   1.000
_cell.length_c   1.000
_cell.angle_alpha   90.00
_cell.angle_beta   90.00
_cell.angle_gamma   90.00
#
_symmetry.space_group_name_H-M   'P 1'
#
loop_
_entity.id
_entity.type
_entity.pdbx_description
1 polymer ?
#
loop_
_entity_poly.entity_id
_entity_poly.type
_entity_poly.pdbx_seq_one_letter_code
_entity_poly.pdbx_strand_id
1 'polypeptide(L)'
;MDKVISTLLAVVIAIGVSAGIWVVANLVFNQARRNWRVFNAIIFASTGFLVGALLAGNRLTVGSTTPETGGFVKFIWLPVVAMVAMGALGIVLVQANEPRLRLIISSVAGVAIGVAIGLLIRETSHPAIDVGPLIGWTVGGVAVGGGLAALRKRNPLPGLLVGAALGFVLGGWGSADIGAGSVGEALVASVVPAALLGARYGLSSNPDAVRRARIDTGSRSFIFLVPALLFILATLVVPAIRTLVLSFKDRTSAEWVGLENYTETFQDRNTWNQEDWTNMFTSRLFLIGVPLLAIAVVVGSVSKKRTGKAVELGNPTMAPLLGGFFFVAFAAFTAFRGTIANNLWWVLTVVFAATSMGLTIAVLADRSKHEKLAKSLIFMPLAISLVGASVIWRFVYAPRDASQEQTGLFNAVWVGLGRLSTGSGLPTIIIAVVLGLILLGLLVLVARALVRREWGAAVVPGIFLLLLGWFFIRYVTDGVGGFVENEAGVVRASPIGFVQESPFNNVWLMVILIWIQTGFAMVILSAAIKAVPDELLEAARVDGATQSQIFWRVTLPQIATTIGVVVTTLIVIVMKVFDIVKVVTNGQFDTQVLANDMFNEAFSNFNIGRGAALAMVLFVSVLPVMVFNIRKMQREG
;
A
#
# COMPACT_ATOMS: atom_id res chain seq x y z
N MET A 1 -32.34 -9.15 -14.33
CA MET A 1 -33.00 -8.32 -13.29
C MET A 1 -32.84 -8.94 -11.90
N ASP A 2 -33.06 -10.25 -11.75
CA ASP A 2 -33.06 -10.96 -10.45
C ASP A 2 -31.74 -10.94 -9.69
N LYS A 3 -30.58 -10.96 -10.37
CA LYS A 3 -29.26 -10.80 -9.73
C LYS A 3 -29.07 -9.40 -9.12
N VAL A 4 -29.61 -8.37 -9.78
CA VAL A 4 -29.55 -6.99 -9.27
C VAL A 4 -30.48 -6.84 -8.07
N ILE A 5 -31.71 -7.37 -8.17
CA ILE A 5 -32.70 -7.34 -7.08
C ILE A 5 -32.20 -8.13 -5.86
N SER A 6 -31.63 -9.33 -6.04
CA SER A 6 -31.05 -10.11 -4.95
C SER A 6 -29.82 -9.43 -4.32
N THR A 7 -28.97 -8.78 -5.12
CA THR A 7 -27.84 -7.99 -4.58
C THR A 7 -28.34 -6.78 -3.79
N LEU A 8 -29.32 -6.04 -4.30
CA LEU A 8 -29.92 -4.90 -3.59
C LEU A 8 -30.62 -5.34 -2.30
N LEU A 9 -31.39 -6.44 -2.33
CA LEU A 9 -32.01 -7.01 -1.14
C LEU A 9 -30.97 -7.46 -0.11
N ALA A 10 -29.89 -8.11 -0.56
CA ALA A 10 -28.80 -8.49 0.33
C ALA A 10 -28.13 -7.28 0.99
N VAL A 11 -27.91 -6.19 0.24
CA VAL A 11 -27.38 -4.93 0.76
C VAL A 11 -28.35 -4.30 1.76
N VAL A 12 -29.64 -4.21 1.43
CA VAL A 12 -30.67 -3.64 2.31
C VAL A 12 -30.81 -4.47 3.60
N ILE A 13 -30.83 -5.79 3.50
CA ILE A 13 -30.86 -6.70 4.65
C ILE A 13 -29.59 -6.53 5.49
N ALA A 14 -28.41 -6.47 4.86
CA ALA A 14 -27.16 -6.27 5.59
C ALA A 14 -27.12 -4.93 6.34
N ILE A 15 -27.58 -3.84 5.70
CA ILE A 15 -27.71 -2.53 6.33
C ILE A 15 -28.73 -2.58 7.47
N GLY A 16 -29.90 -3.19 7.25
CA GLY A 16 -30.95 -3.32 8.25
C GLY A 16 -30.54 -4.15 9.47
N VAL A 17 -29.85 -5.27 9.24
CA VAL A 17 -29.28 -6.13 10.29
C VAL A 17 -28.20 -5.37 11.05
N SER A 18 -27.30 -4.67 10.36
CA SER A 18 -26.25 -3.87 10.98
C SER A 18 -26.83 -2.75 11.87
N ALA A 19 -27.82 -2.02 11.35
CA ALA A 19 -28.54 -0.99 12.11
C ALA A 19 -29.31 -1.59 13.30
N GLY A 20 -29.95 -2.75 13.12
CA GLY A 20 -30.65 -3.47 14.19
C GLY A 20 -29.71 -3.92 15.31
N ILE A 21 -28.58 -4.54 14.96
CA ILE A 21 -27.52 -4.92 15.90
C ILE A 21 -27.03 -3.69 16.67
N TRP A 22 -26.87 -2.55 15.99
CA TRP A 22 -26.43 -1.31 16.61
C TRP A 22 -27.45 -0.76 17.62
N VAL A 23 -28.72 -0.69 17.24
CA VAL A 23 -29.80 -0.25 18.14
C VAL A 23 -29.87 -1.16 19.36
N VAL A 24 -29.82 -2.48 19.14
CA VAL A 24 -29.83 -3.47 20.22
C VAL A 24 -28.62 -3.29 21.13
N ALA A 25 -27.40 -3.18 20.59
CA ALA A 25 -26.20 -2.96 21.39
C ALA A 25 -26.32 -1.68 22.23
N ASN A 26 -26.77 -0.58 21.65
CA ASN A 26 -26.95 0.68 22.37
C ASN A 26 -28.02 0.55 23.49
N LEU A 27 -29.14 -0.12 23.22
CA LEU A 27 -30.17 -0.39 24.22
C LEU A 27 -29.64 -1.27 25.37
N VAL A 28 -28.83 -2.28 25.07
CA VAL A 28 -28.18 -3.12 26.08
C VAL A 28 -27.26 -2.28 26.95
N PHE A 29 -26.35 -1.48 26.38
CA PHE A 29 -25.41 -0.69 27.17
C PHE A 29 -26.08 0.43 27.98
N ASN A 30 -27.20 1.00 27.51
CA ASN A 30 -28.02 1.91 28.31
C ASN A 30 -28.54 1.26 29.60
N GLN A 31 -28.72 -0.08 29.64
CA GLN A 31 -29.09 -0.78 30.86
C GLN A 31 -28.00 -0.75 31.92
N ALA A 32 -26.73 -0.52 31.57
CA ALA A 32 -25.64 -0.44 32.56
C ALA A 32 -25.92 0.65 33.60
N ARG A 33 -26.52 1.77 33.19
CA ARG A 33 -26.91 2.87 34.09
C ARG A 33 -28.28 2.64 34.73
N ARG A 34 -29.27 2.12 33.97
CA ARG A 34 -30.67 1.99 34.42
C ARG A 34 -30.91 0.76 35.30
N ASN A 35 -30.43 -0.41 34.88
CA ASN A 35 -30.63 -1.66 35.58
C ASN A 35 -29.41 -2.59 35.42
N TRP A 36 -28.48 -2.48 36.37
CA TRP A 36 -27.23 -3.26 36.35
C TRP A 36 -27.47 -4.78 36.37
N ARG A 37 -28.56 -5.25 37.02
CA ARG A 37 -28.91 -6.69 37.04
C ARG A 37 -29.17 -7.20 35.63
N VAL A 38 -30.00 -6.47 34.88
CA VAL A 38 -30.35 -6.80 33.48
C VAL A 38 -29.14 -6.66 32.57
N PHE A 39 -28.36 -5.58 32.71
CA PHE A 39 -27.13 -5.41 31.94
C PHE A 39 -26.15 -6.57 32.15
N ASN A 40 -25.90 -6.95 33.41
CA ASN A 40 -24.98 -8.04 33.74
C ASN A 40 -25.50 -9.38 33.20
N ALA A 41 -26.80 -9.65 33.30
CA ALA A 41 -27.41 -10.85 32.72
C ALA A 41 -27.24 -10.91 31.19
N ILE A 42 -27.47 -9.79 30.49
CA ILE A 42 -27.32 -9.72 29.03
C ILE A 42 -25.87 -9.93 28.61
N ILE A 43 -24.90 -9.29 29.26
CA ILE A 43 -23.48 -9.46 28.94
C ILE A 43 -23.03 -10.91 29.12
N PHE A 44 -23.45 -11.56 30.22
CA PHE A 44 -23.14 -12.97 30.44
C PHE A 44 -23.84 -13.86 29.43
N ALA A 45 -25.12 -13.61 29.12
CA ALA A 45 -25.86 -14.33 28.10
C ALA A 45 -25.19 -14.23 26.72
N SER A 46 -24.80 -13.02 26.29
CA SER A 46 -24.07 -12.81 25.05
C SER A 46 -22.71 -13.52 25.04
N THR A 47 -22.01 -13.53 26.18
CA THR A 47 -20.75 -14.27 26.31
C THR A 47 -20.97 -15.77 26.18
N GLY A 48 -22.00 -16.33 26.84
CA GLY A 48 -22.37 -17.73 26.73
C GLY A 48 -22.76 -18.12 25.31
N PHE A 49 -23.55 -17.28 24.63
CA PHE A 49 -23.91 -17.48 23.22
C PHE A 49 -22.68 -17.52 22.31
N LEU A 50 -21.78 -16.54 22.44
CA LEU A 50 -20.57 -16.46 21.60
C LEU A 50 -19.64 -17.65 21.82
N VAL A 51 -19.40 -18.05 23.08
CA VAL A 51 -18.57 -19.21 23.40
C VAL A 51 -19.22 -20.49 22.87
N GLY A 52 -20.52 -20.68 23.11
CA GLY A 52 -21.24 -21.84 22.59
C GLY A 52 -21.27 -21.88 21.06
N ALA A 53 -21.34 -20.73 20.39
CA ALA A 53 -21.30 -20.62 18.93
C ALA A 53 -19.91 -20.88 18.34
N LEU A 54 -18.83 -20.49 19.03
CA LEU A 54 -17.47 -20.83 18.63
C LEU A 54 -17.23 -22.33 18.73
N LEU A 55 -17.69 -22.96 19.82
CA LEU A 55 -17.60 -24.41 20.01
C LEU A 55 -18.47 -25.17 19.01
N ALA A 56 -19.69 -24.70 18.74
CA ALA A 56 -20.59 -25.30 17.75
C ALA A 56 -20.18 -25.02 16.28
N GLY A 57 -19.46 -23.93 16.01
CA GLY A 57 -19.14 -23.41 14.68
C GLY A 57 -17.76 -23.75 14.17
N ASN A 58 -16.98 -24.50 14.94
CA ASN A 58 -15.70 -25.01 14.48
C ASN A 58 -15.92 -26.01 13.34
N ARG A 59 -15.55 -25.62 12.11
CA ARG A 59 -15.75 -26.40 10.87
C ARG A 59 -14.94 -27.70 10.79
N LEU A 60 -14.11 -28.02 11.78
CA LEU A 60 -13.48 -29.34 11.93
C LEU A 60 -14.46 -30.43 12.43
N THR A 61 -15.70 -30.06 12.79
CA THR A 61 -16.73 -30.98 13.30
C THR A 61 -17.77 -31.41 12.24
N VAL A 62 -17.70 -30.87 11.03
CA VAL A 62 -18.55 -31.27 9.89
C VAL A 62 -17.76 -32.20 8.98
N GLY A 63 -17.56 -33.43 9.44
CA GLY A 63 -17.37 -34.56 8.55
C GLY A 63 -18.73 -35.05 8.10
N SER A 64 -19.32 -34.46 7.05
CA SER A 64 -20.07 -35.20 6.02
C SER A 64 -20.68 -34.26 4.97
N THR A 65 -20.53 -34.67 3.73
CA THR A 65 -21.11 -34.15 2.49
C THR A 65 -22.61 -34.41 2.35
N THR A 66 -23.34 -34.65 3.44
CA THR A 66 -24.79 -34.95 3.39
C THR A 66 -25.62 -33.84 4.03
N PRO A 67 -26.58 -33.25 3.30
CA PRO A 67 -27.49 -32.26 3.85
C PRO A 67 -28.54 -32.96 4.71
N GLU A 68 -28.19 -33.31 5.95
CA GLU A 68 -29.22 -33.62 6.94
C GLU A 68 -29.97 -32.33 7.30
N THR A 69 -31.27 -32.37 7.11
CA THR A 69 -32.29 -31.32 7.29
C THR A 69 -32.45 -30.78 8.72
N GLY A 70 -31.44 -30.91 9.58
CA GLY A 70 -31.40 -30.40 10.96
C GLY A 70 -30.32 -29.35 11.26
N GLY A 71 -29.57 -28.88 10.25
CA GLY A 71 -28.30 -28.14 10.41
C GLY A 71 -28.34 -26.89 11.29
N PHE A 72 -29.35 -26.01 11.13
CA PHE A 72 -29.41 -24.74 11.89
C PHE A 72 -29.84 -24.93 13.34
N VAL A 73 -30.84 -25.76 13.59
CA VAL A 73 -31.33 -26.04 14.95
C VAL A 73 -30.29 -26.81 15.76
N LYS A 74 -29.60 -27.79 15.13
CA LYS A 74 -28.47 -28.51 15.72
C LYS A 74 -27.22 -27.62 15.92
N PHE A 75 -27.10 -26.50 15.20
CA PHE A 75 -26.01 -25.53 15.39
C PHE A 75 -26.30 -24.56 16.54
N ILE A 76 -27.56 -24.18 16.75
CA ILE A 76 -27.94 -23.11 17.69
C ILE A 76 -28.22 -23.59 19.11
N TRP A 77 -28.56 -24.87 19.31
CA TRP A 77 -28.96 -25.35 20.63
C TRP A 77 -27.88 -25.14 21.70
N LEU A 78 -26.62 -25.46 21.42
CA LEU A 78 -25.49 -25.30 22.37
C LEU A 78 -25.24 -23.81 22.69
N PRO A 79 -25.16 -22.89 21.71
CA PRO A 79 -25.16 -21.45 21.94
C PRO A 79 -26.31 -20.97 22.83
N VAL A 80 -27.53 -21.45 22.60
CA VAL A 80 -28.72 -21.01 23.35
C VAL A 80 -28.70 -21.54 24.78
N VAL A 81 -28.31 -22.80 25.00
CA VAL A 81 -28.16 -23.37 26.35
C VAL A 81 -27.08 -22.63 27.13
N ALA A 82 -25.92 -22.37 26.50
CA ALA A 82 -24.84 -21.60 27.12
C ALA A 82 -25.26 -20.15 27.42
N MET A 83 -26.03 -19.53 26.52
CA MET A 83 -26.61 -18.19 26.72
C MET A 83 -27.52 -18.14 27.96
N VAL A 84 -28.44 -19.10 28.09
CA VAL A 84 -29.39 -19.14 29.22
C VAL A 84 -28.66 -19.42 30.53
N ALA A 85 -27.76 -20.40 30.56
CA ALA A 85 -27.00 -20.76 31.76
C ALA A 85 -26.13 -19.59 32.26
N MET A 86 -25.40 -18.94 31.34
CA MET A 86 -24.57 -17.79 31.69
C MET A 86 -25.42 -16.57 32.07
N GLY A 87 -26.54 -16.33 31.39
CA GLY A 87 -27.47 -15.25 31.74
C GLY A 87 -28.02 -15.40 33.16
N ALA A 88 -28.43 -16.61 33.55
CA ALA A 88 -28.88 -16.93 34.90
C ALA A 88 -27.76 -16.70 35.94
N LEU A 89 -26.53 -17.15 35.64
CA LEU A 89 -25.36 -16.88 36.49
C LEU A 89 -25.14 -15.37 36.67
N GLY A 90 -25.27 -14.58 35.61
CA GLY A 90 -25.16 -13.12 35.65
C GLY A 90 -26.17 -12.46 36.60
N ILE A 91 -27.38 -13.01 36.74
CA ILE A 91 -28.40 -12.53 37.69
C ILE A 91 -28.00 -12.88 39.13
N VAL A 92 -27.64 -14.14 39.38
CA VAL A 92 -27.27 -14.66 40.71
C VAL A 92 -26.06 -13.91 41.27
N LEU A 93 -25.04 -13.66 40.44
CA LEU A 93 -23.82 -12.96 40.87
C LEU A 93 -24.04 -11.51 41.30
N VAL A 94 -25.11 -10.86 40.82
CA VAL A 94 -25.43 -9.49 41.25
C VAL A 94 -26.10 -9.48 42.63
N GLN A 95 -26.78 -10.58 43.02
CA GLN A 95 -27.42 -10.72 44.32
C GLN A 95 -26.43 -11.08 45.43
N ALA A 96 -25.33 -11.75 45.09
CA ALA A 96 -24.25 -12.04 46.02
C ALA A 96 -23.41 -10.78 46.32
N ASN A 97 -23.62 -10.19 47.50
CA ASN A 97 -22.88 -9.01 47.96
C ASN A 97 -21.49 -9.35 48.52
N GLU A 98 -21.32 -10.56 49.08
CA GLU A 98 -20.03 -10.98 49.64
C GLU A 98 -19.04 -11.43 48.56
N PRO A 99 -17.81 -10.88 48.52
CA PRO A 99 -16.80 -11.25 47.52
C PRO A 99 -16.44 -12.73 47.51
N ARG A 100 -16.39 -13.37 48.69
CA ARG A 100 -16.08 -14.80 48.82
C ARG A 100 -17.19 -15.68 48.24
N LEU A 101 -18.44 -15.36 48.57
CA LEU A 101 -19.61 -16.07 48.06
C LEU A 101 -19.73 -15.94 46.54
N ARG A 102 -19.48 -14.75 45.97
CA ARG A 102 -19.45 -14.54 44.52
C ARG A 102 -18.41 -15.41 43.84
N LEU A 103 -17.20 -15.47 44.39
CA LEU A 103 -16.11 -16.28 43.86
C LEU A 103 -16.46 -17.77 43.86
N ILE A 104 -17.05 -18.26 44.95
CA ILE A 104 -17.49 -19.66 45.05
C ILE A 104 -18.57 -19.94 44.01
N ILE A 105 -19.64 -19.14 43.98
CA ILE A 105 -20.75 -19.31 43.05
C ILE A 105 -20.27 -19.28 41.60
N SER A 106 -19.44 -18.29 41.23
CA SER A 106 -18.96 -18.15 39.85
C SER A 106 -18.00 -19.25 39.43
N SER A 107 -17.12 -19.71 40.32
CA SER A 107 -16.16 -20.77 40.03
C SER A 107 -16.87 -22.12 39.91
N VAL A 108 -17.79 -22.42 40.83
CA VAL A 108 -18.61 -23.64 40.78
C VAL A 108 -19.49 -23.64 39.52
N ALA A 109 -20.14 -22.53 39.21
CA ALA A 109 -20.91 -22.40 37.99
C ALA A 109 -20.04 -22.51 36.73
N GLY A 110 -18.84 -21.92 36.73
CA GLY A 110 -17.86 -22.07 35.64
C GLY A 110 -17.48 -23.52 35.40
N VAL A 111 -17.15 -24.27 36.46
CA VAL A 111 -16.87 -25.71 36.37
C VAL A 111 -18.09 -26.48 35.86
N ALA A 112 -19.27 -26.25 36.42
CA ALA A 112 -20.49 -26.94 36.00
C ALA A 112 -20.84 -26.67 34.52
N ILE A 113 -20.68 -25.43 34.06
CA ILE A 113 -20.87 -25.05 32.65
C ILE A 113 -19.81 -25.74 31.78
N GLY A 114 -18.55 -25.76 32.20
CA GLY A 114 -17.50 -26.45 31.45
C GLY A 114 -17.70 -27.98 31.38
N VAL A 115 -18.19 -28.61 32.45
CA VAL A 115 -18.54 -30.04 32.45
C VAL A 115 -19.71 -30.28 31.52
N ALA A 116 -20.77 -29.47 31.61
CA ALA A 116 -21.92 -29.58 30.73
C ALA A 116 -21.50 -29.44 29.27
N ILE A 117 -20.70 -28.43 28.93
CA ILE A 117 -20.14 -28.24 27.58
C ILE A 117 -19.35 -29.49 27.15
N GLY A 118 -18.39 -29.95 27.96
CA GLY A 118 -17.55 -31.11 27.64
C GLY A 118 -18.32 -32.41 27.41
N LEU A 119 -19.43 -32.63 28.13
CA LEU A 119 -20.30 -33.80 27.95
C LEU A 119 -21.28 -33.68 26.77
N LEU A 120 -21.62 -32.44 26.39
CA LEU A 120 -22.60 -32.13 25.35
C LEU A 120 -21.98 -31.98 23.96
N ILE A 121 -20.66 -31.86 23.90
CA ILE A 121 -19.89 -31.88 22.65
C ILE A 121 -19.98 -33.29 22.04
N ARG A 122 -20.04 -33.36 20.71
CA ARG A 122 -20.08 -34.64 19.99
C ARG A 122 -18.74 -35.35 20.06
N GLU A 123 -18.77 -36.68 20.08
CA GLU A 123 -17.56 -37.52 20.08
C GLU A 123 -16.60 -37.22 18.92
N THR A 124 -17.15 -36.94 17.73
CA THR A 124 -16.38 -36.56 16.54
C THR A 124 -15.69 -35.18 16.64
N SER A 125 -15.90 -34.47 17.76
CA SER A 125 -15.44 -33.10 17.99
C SER A 125 -14.54 -32.99 19.22
N HIS A 126 -14.13 -34.11 19.82
CA HIS A 126 -13.25 -34.09 20.97
C HIS A 126 -11.81 -33.70 20.56
N PRO A 127 -11.21 -32.70 21.22
CA PRO A 127 -9.83 -32.31 20.93
C PRO A 127 -8.84 -33.32 21.52
N ALA A 128 -7.87 -33.76 20.71
CA ALA A 128 -6.68 -34.47 21.19
C ALA A 128 -5.66 -33.43 21.67
N ILE A 129 -5.49 -33.31 22.98
CA ILE A 129 -4.72 -32.21 23.57
C ILE A 129 -3.23 -32.57 23.54
N ASP A 130 -2.45 -31.79 22.78
CA ASP A 130 -0.99 -31.77 22.94
C ASP A 130 -0.59 -30.79 24.05
N VAL A 131 0.10 -31.32 25.07
CA VAL A 131 0.55 -30.59 26.25
C VAL A 131 1.51 -29.46 25.89
N GLY A 132 2.38 -29.65 24.89
CA GLY A 132 3.38 -28.65 24.49
C GLY A 132 2.73 -27.34 24.00
N PRO A 133 1.96 -27.37 22.91
CA PRO A 133 1.19 -26.23 22.41
C PRO A 133 0.22 -25.67 23.45
N LEU A 134 -0.46 -26.51 24.24
CA LEU A 134 -1.39 -26.05 25.26
C LEU A 134 -0.72 -25.15 26.30
N ILE A 135 0.44 -25.56 26.82
CA ILE A 135 1.21 -24.76 27.77
C ILE A 135 1.72 -23.48 27.10
N GLY A 136 2.27 -23.59 25.88
CA GLY A 136 2.77 -22.44 25.13
C GLY A 136 1.73 -21.35 24.94
N TRP A 137 0.52 -21.71 24.48
CA TRP A 137 -0.59 -20.79 24.32
C TRP A 137 -1.11 -20.23 25.64
N THR A 138 -1.19 -21.05 26.69
CA THR A 138 -1.64 -20.62 28.03
C THR A 138 -0.67 -19.60 28.63
N VAL A 139 0.64 -19.88 28.61
CA VAL A 139 1.69 -18.98 29.11
C VAL A 139 1.70 -17.68 28.30
N GLY A 140 1.63 -17.77 26.98
CA GLY A 140 1.53 -16.59 26.10
C GLY A 140 0.28 -15.75 26.42
N GLY A 141 -0.87 -16.39 26.60
CA GLY A 141 -2.11 -15.73 27.00
C GLY A 141 -2.00 -15.02 28.35
N VAL A 142 -1.41 -15.67 29.36
CA VAL A 142 -1.12 -15.07 30.67
C VAL A 142 -0.21 -13.85 30.53
N ALA A 143 0.88 -13.95 29.78
CA ALA A 143 1.82 -12.86 29.56
C ALA A 143 1.13 -11.65 28.91
N VAL A 144 0.31 -11.88 27.87
CA VAL A 144 -0.46 -10.82 27.20
C VAL A 144 -1.49 -10.20 28.13
N GLY A 145 -2.27 -11.03 28.84
CA GLY A 145 -3.31 -10.58 29.76
C GLY A 145 -2.75 -9.77 30.93
N GLY A 146 -1.66 -10.24 31.53
CA GLY A 146 -0.93 -9.55 32.59
C GLY A 146 -0.26 -8.26 32.11
N GLY A 147 0.42 -8.31 30.96
CA GLY A 147 1.09 -7.15 30.35
C GLY A 147 0.12 -6.02 30.02
N LEU A 148 -1.04 -6.33 29.41
CA LEU A 148 -2.08 -5.33 29.12
C LEU A 148 -2.65 -4.69 30.40
N ALA A 149 -2.79 -5.48 31.48
CA ALA A 149 -3.24 -4.95 32.77
C ALA A 149 -2.18 -4.04 33.40
N ALA A 150 -0.90 -4.41 33.31
CA ALA A 150 0.22 -3.61 33.79
C ALA A 150 0.36 -2.29 33.02
N LEU A 151 0.25 -2.31 31.69
CA LEU A 151 0.27 -1.11 30.84
C LEU A 151 -0.86 -0.13 31.19
N ARG A 152 -2.02 -0.65 31.63
CA ARG A 152 -3.17 0.14 32.06
C ARG A 152 -3.11 0.55 33.54
N LYS A 153 -2.02 0.23 34.25
CA LYS A 153 -1.86 0.44 35.70
C LYS A 153 -3.04 -0.14 36.52
N ARG A 154 -3.53 -1.31 36.12
CA ARG A 154 -4.63 -2.03 36.81
C ARG A 154 -4.10 -3.29 37.49
N ASN A 155 -4.88 -3.84 38.43
CA ASN A 155 -4.58 -5.14 39.04
C ASN A 155 -4.39 -6.20 37.92
N PRO A 156 -3.25 -6.93 37.89
CA PRO A 156 -2.95 -7.88 36.85
C PRO A 156 -3.78 -9.15 36.93
N LEU A 157 -4.23 -9.57 38.12
CA LEU A 157 -4.89 -10.85 38.35
C LEU A 157 -6.12 -11.09 37.43
N PRO A 158 -7.05 -10.13 37.28
CA PRO A 158 -8.11 -10.19 36.27
C PRO A 158 -7.62 -10.43 34.83
N GLY A 159 -6.51 -9.79 34.44
CA GLY A 159 -5.93 -9.93 33.11
C GLY A 159 -5.27 -11.28 32.92
N LEU A 160 -4.55 -11.77 33.94
CA LEU A 160 -3.90 -13.09 33.95
C LEU A 160 -4.93 -14.22 33.81
N LEU A 161 -6.06 -14.15 34.52
CA LEU A 161 -7.11 -15.19 34.44
C LEU A 161 -7.78 -15.24 33.06
N VAL A 162 -8.09 -14.10 32.47
CA VAL A 162 -8.64 -14.03 31.10
C VAL A 162 -7.60 -14.50 30.08
N GLY A 163 -6.36 -14.06 30.25
CA GLY A 163 -5.23 -14.48 29.42
C GLY A 163 -5.01 -15.99 29.45
N ALA A 164 -4.98 -16.59 30.65
CA ALA A 164 -4.91 -18.03 30.85
C ALA A 164 -6.07 -18.74 30.18
N ALA A 165 -7.32 -18.29 30.39
CA ALA A 165 -8.49 -18.91 29.79
C ALA A 165 -8.45 -18.88 28.25
N LEU A 166 -8.11 -17.73 27.65
CA LEU A 166 -8.01 -17.58 26.20
C LEU A 166 -6.86 -18.42 25.63
N GLY A 167 -5.69 -18.39 26.27
CA GLY A 167 -4.55 -19.21 25.86
C GLY A 167 -4.85 -20.70 25.96
N PHE A 168 -5.56 -21.13 27.00
CA PHE A 168 -5.97 -22.53 27.17
C PHE A 168 -7.00 -22.94 26.12
N VAL A 169 -7.95 -22.08 25.76
CA VAL A 169 -8.89 -22.35 24.64
C VAL A 169 -8.12 -22.46 23.33
N LEU A 170 -7.19 -21.54 23.03
CA LEU A 170 -6.40 -21.60 21.81
C LEU A 170 -5.53 -22.85 21.73
N GLY A 171 -4.92 -23.25 22.84
CA GLY A 171 -4.13 -24.47 22.93
C GLY A 171 -4.96 -25.76 22.84
N GLY A 172 -6.08 -25.81 23.56
CA GLY A 172 -6.93 -26.99 23.69
C GLY A 172 -7.95 -27.18 22.57
N TRP A 173 -8.29 -26.13 21.83
CA TRP A 173 -9.24 -26.19 20.70
C TRP A 173 -8.68 -25.69 19.38
N GLY A 174 -7.74 -24.74 19.42
CA GLY A 174 -7.17 -24.11 18.22
C GLY A 174 -5.97 -24.85 17.64
N SER A 175 -5.11 -25.41 18.48
CA SER A 175 -3.95 -26.23 18.07
C SER A 175 -4.13 -27.74 18.23
N ALA A 176 -5.21 -28.18 18.87
CA ALA A 176 -5.50 -29.59 19.08
C ALA A 176 -6.09 -30.24 17.82
N ASP A 177 -5.77 -31.51 17.58
CA ASP A 177 -6.39 -32.30 16.52
C ASP A 177 -7.80 -32.70 16.94
N ILE A 178 -8.81 -32.21 16.21
CA ILE A 178 -10.21 -32.39 16.57
C ILE A 178 -10.75 -33.70 16.00
N GLY A 179 -11.44 -34.47 16.85
CA GLY A 179 -12.06 -35.76 16.50
C GLY A 179 -11.20 -36.98 16.82
N ALA A 180 -9.96 -36.78 17.28
CA ALA A 180 -9.07 -37.84 17.75
C ALA A 180 -9.03 -37.95 19.29
N GLY A 181 -9.65 -37.00 20.00
CA GLY A 181 -9.59 -36.90 21.46
C GLY A 181 -10.64 -37.73 22.21
N SER A 182 -10.41 -37.85 23.51
CA SER A 182 -11.31 -38.49 24.48
C SER A 182 -12.31 -37.51 25.11
N VAL A 183 -13.38 -38.05 25.71
CA VAL A 183 -14.33 -37.26 26.53
C VAL A 183 -13.59 -36.54 27.67
N GLY A 184 -12.55 -37.16 28.25
CA GLY A 184 -11.73 -36.57 29.30
C GLY A 184 -10.99 -35.32 28.84
N GLU A 185 -10.44 -35.34 27.63
CA GLU A 185 -9.77 -34.17 27.04
C GLU A 185 -10.77 -33.07 26.70
N ALA A 186 -11.94 -33.42 26.15
CA ALA A 186 -13.02 -32.45 25.91
C ALA A 186 -13.51 -31.78 27.20
N LEU A 187 -13.59 -32.53 28.31
CA LEU A 187 -13.90 -32.01 29.64
C LEU A 187 -12.81 -31.05 30.12
N VAL A 188 -11.53 -31.43 30.04
CA VAL A 188 -10.43 -30.55 30.45
C VAL A 188 -10.39 -29.26 29.62
N ALA A 189 -10.54 -29.38 28.29
CA ALA A 189 -10.57 -28.27 27.34
C ALA A 189 -11.71 -27.28 27.60
N SER A 190 -12.78 -27.71 28.27
CA SER A 190 -13.98 -26.91 28.53
C SER A 190 -14.05 -26.40 29.97
N VAL A 191 -13.71 -27.24 30.95
CA VAL A 191 -13.76 -26.94 32.39
C VAL A 191 -12.72 -25.92 32.80
N VAL A 192 -11.47 -26.06 32.35
CA VAL A 192 -10.38 -25.19 32.80
C VAL A 192 -10.61 -23.73 32.38
N PRO A 193 -10.92 -23.41 31.11
CA PRO A 193 -11.23 -22.04 30.73
C PRO A 193 -12.49 -21.50 31.41
N ALA A 194 -13.54 -22.31 31.54
CA ALA A 194 -14.79 -21.90 32.16
C ALA A 194 -14.61 -21.61 33.66
N ALA A 195 -13.79 -22.38 34.37
CA ALA A 195 -13.42 -22.15 35.76
C ALA A 195 -12.58 -20.87 35.93
N LEU A 196 -11.61 -20.63 35.04
CA LEU A 196 -10.77 -19.42 35.05
C LEU A 196 -11.60 -18.15 34.79
N LEU A 197 -12.51 -18.21 33.83
CA LEU A 197 -13.45 -17.12 33.55
C LEU A 197 -14.46 -16.95 34.71
N GLY A 198 -14.95 -18.04 35.28
CA GLY A 198 -15.78 -18.05 36.48
C GLY A 198 -15.09 -17.32 37.63
N ALA A 199 -13.85 -17.71 37.96
CA ALA A 199 -13.04 -17.05 39.00
C ALA A 199 -12.84 -15.56 38.69
N ARG A 200 -12.55 -15.20 37.43
CA ARG A 200 -12.44 -13.81 37.00
C ARG A 200 -13.71 -13.01 37.26
N TYR A 201 -14.88 -13.57 36.95
CA TYR A 201 -16.16 -12.90 37.19
C TYR A 201 -16.47 -12.76 38.68
N GLY A 202 -16.18 -13.78 39.49
CA GLY A 202 -16.34 -13.76 40.94
C GLY A 202 -15.50 -12.72 41.65
N LEU A 203 -14.27 -12.49 41.18
CA LEU A 203 -13.35 -11.46 41.70
C LEU A 203 -13.81 -10.03 41.42
N SER A 204 -14.81 -9.81 40.56
CA SER A 204 -15.34 -8.47 40.29
C SER A 204 -16.38 -8.07 41.35
N SER A 205 -16.26 -6.88 41.92
CA SER A 205 -17.31 -6.28 42.75
C SER A 205 -18.42 -5.66 41.89
N ASN A 206 -19.64 -5.55 42.44
CA ASN A 206 -20.70 -4.78 41.83
C ASN A 206 -20.24 -3.31 41.67
N PRO A 207 -20.31 -2.72 40.48
CA PRO A 207 -19.85 -1.35 40.26
C PRO A 207 -20.80 -0.34 40.89
N ASP A 208 -20.23 0.73 41.44
CA ASP A 208 -20.97 1.91 41.90
C ASP A 208 -21.53 2.73 40.73
N ALA A 209 -22.44 3.66 41.02
CA ALA A 209 -23.12 4.49 40.02
C ALA A 209 -22.14 5.21 39.06
N VAL A 210 -21.04 5.75 39.59
CA VAL A 210 -19.99 6.41 38.79
C VAL A 210 -19.32 5.45 37.81
N ARG A 211 -19.02 4.23 38.28
CA ARG A 211 -18.38 3.20 37.45
C ARG A 211 -19.34 2.67 36.38
N ARG A 212 -20.63 2.55 36.69
CA ARG A 212 -21.67 2.21 35.71
C ARG A 212 -21.82 3.27 34.61
N ALA A 213 -21.81 4.55 34.98
CA ALA A 213 -21.84 5.65 34.02
C ALA A 213 -20.60 5.64 33.11
N ARG A 214 -19.41 5.40 33.67
CA ARG A 214 -18.18 5.26 32.88
C ARG A 214 -18.21 4.05 31.94
N ILE A 215 -18.84 2.94 32.34
CA ILE A 215 -19.04 1.77 31.49
C ILE A 215 -19.95 2.11 30.31
N ASP A 216 -21.09 2.78 30.54
CA ASP A 216 -22.01 3.24 29.48
C ASP A 216 -21.32 4.21 28.49
N THR A 217 -20.61 5.23 28.98
CA THR A 217 -19.92 6.18 28.09
C THR A 217 -18.76 5.53 27.34
N GLY A 218 -17.95 4.73 28.03
CA GLY A 218 -16.77 4.09 27.44
C GLY A 218 -17.09 2.94 26.49
N SER A 219 -18.19 2.21 26.72
CA SER A 219 -18.57 1.07 25.87
C SER A 219 -19.04 1.50 24.50
N ARG A 220 -19.63 2.69 24.35
CA ARG A 220 -20.11 3.22 23.06
C ARG A 220 -19.01 3.18 22.01
N SER A 221 -17.80 3.64 22.34
CA SER A 221 -16.64 3.58 21.44
C SER A 221 -16.28 2.14 21.05
N PHE A 222 -16.38 1.18 21.97
CA PHE A 222 -16.10 -0.23 21.67
C PHE A 222 -17.18 -0.87 20.79
N ILE A 223 -18.46 -0.50 20.93
CA ILE A 223 -19.53 -0.99 20.04
C ILE A 223 -19.22 -0.64 18.58
N PHE A 224 -18.69 0.55 18.33
CA PHE A 224 -18.29 0.99 16.99
C PHE A 224 -16.96 0.37 16.53
N LEU A 225 -15.97 0.32 17.41
CA LEU A 225 -14.62 -0.09 17.02
C LEU A 225 -14.45 -1.62 16.94
N VAL A 226 -15.08 -2.39 17.83
CA VAL A 226 -14.83 -3.83 17.92
C VAL A 226 -15.17 -4.58 16.62
N PRO A 227 -16.32 -4.38 15.95
CA PRO A 227 -16.59 -5.04 14.68
C PRO A 227 -15.55 -4.70 13.61
N ALA A 228 -15.14 -3.43 13.52
CA ALA A 228 -14.12 -2.99 12.59
C ALA A 228 -12.74 -3.62 12.92
N LEU A 229 -12.37 -3.66 14.19
CA LEU A 229 -11.11 -4.28 14.64
C LEU A 229 -11.11 -5.79 14.43
N LEU A 230 -12.24 -6.47 14.65
CA LEU A 230 -12.38 -7.91 14.36
C LEU A 230 -12.30 -8.18 12.86
N PHE A 231 -12.92 -7.34 12.04
CA PHE A 231 -12.81 -7.42 10.59
C PHE A 231 -11.36 -7.23 10.14
N ILE A 232 -10.65 -6.21 10.66
CA ILE A 232 -9.22 -5.98 10.38
C ILE A 232 -8.38 -7.17 10.87
N LEU A 233 -8.65 -7.68 12.07
CA LEU A 233 -7.94 -8.82 12.62
C LEU A 233 -8.09 -10.05 11.70
N ALA A 234 -9.31 -10.36 11.28
CA ALA A 234 -9.62 -11.53 10.47
C ALA A 234 -9.14 -11.41 9.01
N THR A 235 -9.23 -10.23 8.41
CA THR A 235 -8.96 -10.03 6.97
C THR A 235 -7.55 -9.54 6.66
N LEU A 236 -6.87 -8.94 7.63
CA LEU A 236 -5.53 -8.38 7.44
C LEU A 236 -4.52 -9.01 8.39
N VAL A 237 -4.74 -8.95 9.70
CA VAL A 237 -3.71 -9.32 10.69
C VAL A 237 -3.46 -10.83 10.70
N VAL A 238 -4.51 -11.65 10.77
CA VAL A 238 -4.38 -13.11 10.77
C VAL A 238 -3.76 -13.62 9.46
N PRO A 239 -4.22 -13.19 8.26
CA PRO A 239 -3.54 -13.53 7.02
C PRO A 239 -2.09 -13.05 6.97
N ALA A 240 -1.77 -11.85 7.45
CA ALA A 240 -0.40 -11.34 7.47
C ALA A 240 0.51 -12.16 8.41
N ILE A 241 0.03 -12.54 9.60
CA ILE A 241 0.77 -13.44 10.50
C ILE A 241 0.96 -14.81 9.83
N ARG A 242 -0.07 -15.33 9.16
CA ARG A 242 0.05 -16.59 8.41
C ARG A 242 1.10 -16.47 7.30
N THR A 243 1.11 -15.41 6.51
CA THR A 243 2.13 -15.16 5.49
C THR A 243 3.52 -15.07 6.11
N LEU A 244 3.67 -14.40 7.26
CA LEU A 244 4.93 -14.37 8.00
C LEU A 244 5.37 -15.77 8.46
N VAL A 245 4.46 -16.63 8.89
CA VAL A 245 4.82 -18.01 9.25
C VAL A 245 5.21 -18.81 8.00
N LEU A 246 4.45 -18.67 6.91
CA LEU A 246 4.73 -19.34 5.65
C LEU A 246 6.09 -18.96 5.06
N SER A 247 6.58 -17.73 5.27
CA SER A 247 7.90 -17.32 4.79
C SER A 247 9.08 -18.05 5.45
N PHE A 248 8.86 -18.74 6.59
CA PHE A 248 9.85 -19.62 7.21
C PHE A 248 9.65 -21.10 6.87
N LYS A 249 8.71 -21.43 5.99
CA LYS A 249 8.43 -22.79 5.57
C LYS A 249 8.97 -23.08 4.17
N ASP A 250 9.12 -24.37 3.87
CA ASP A 250 9.55 -24.86 2.57
C ASP A 250 8.56 -24.47 1.45
N ARG A 251 8.94 -24.82 0.21
CA ARG A 251 8.16 -24.59 -1.01
C ARG A 251 6.70 -25.04 -0.91
N THR A 252 6.44 -26.17 -0.24
CA THR A 252 5.10 -26.76 -0.11
C THR A 252 4.35 -26.31 1.14
N SER A 253 4.98 -25.50 2.01
CA SER A 253 4.45 -25.08 3.32
C SER A 253 4.26 -26.21 4.34
N ALA A 254 4.94 -27.34 4.13
CA ALA A 254 4.95 -28.50 5.01
C ALA A 254 5.97 -28.30 6.15
N GLU A 255 7.24 -28.13 5.81
CA GLU A 255 8.38 -28.16 6.73
C GLU A 255 8.90 -26.76 7.06
N TRP A 256 9.58 -26.62 8.20
CA TRP A 256 10.21 -25.37 8.63
C TRP A 256 11.65 -25.31 8.13
N VAL A 257 11.98 -24.28 7.34
CA VAL A 257 13.32 -24.07 6.76
C VAL A 257 14.05 -22.87 7.37
N GLY A 258 13.41 -22.16 8.31
CA GLY A 258 14.00 -21.00 8.95
C GLY A 258 14.22 -19.84 7.96
N LEU A 259 15.44 -19.30 7.89
CA LEU A 259 15.74 -18.11 7.09
C LEU A 259 16.13 -18.40 5.62
N GLU A 260 16.07 -19.66 5.19
CA GLU A 260 16.54 -20.10 3.87
C GLU A 260 15.90 -19.30 2.72
N ASN A 261 14.58 -19.13 2.74
CA ASN A 261 13.86 -18.36 1.72
C ASN A 261 14.35 -16.90 1.62
N TYR A 262 14.74 -16.28 2.74
CA TYR A 262 15.26 -14.92 2.74
C TYR A 262 16.69 -14.89 2.22
N THR A 263 17.54 -15.81 2.64
CA THR A 263 18.92 -15.90 2.12
C THR A 263 18.92 -16.15 0.61
N GLU A 264 18.07 -17.04 0.12
CA GLU A 264 17.91 -17.30 -1.31
C GLU A 264 17.44 -16.03 -2.05
N THR A 265 16.46 -15.32 -1.51
CA THR A 265 15.95 -14.06 -2.10
C THR A 265 17.05 -13.01 -2.27
N PHE A 266 17.91 -12.80 -1.26
CA PHE A 266 18.96 -11.77 -1.31
C PHE A 266 20.25 -12.23 -2.01
N GLN A 267 20.46 -13.54 -2.18
CA GLN A 267 21.57 -14.08 -2.95
C GLN A 267 21.23 -14.30 -4.43
N ASP A 268 19.95 -14.34 -4.78
CA ASP A 268 19.50 -14.43 -6.17
C ASP A 268 19.90 -13.17 -6.94
N ARG A 269 20.68 -13.38 -8.01
CA ARG A 269 21.12 -12.34 -8.94
C ARG A 269 19.96 -11.64 -9.62
N ASN A 270 18.82 -12.31 -9.80
CA ASN A 270 17.62 -11.68 -10.35
C ASN A 270 17.01 -10.65 -9.39
N THR A 271 17.19 -10.84 -8.08
CA THR A 271 16.70 -9.92 -7.06
C THR A 271 17.64 -8.74 -6.85
N TRP A 272 18.95 -9.02 -6.84
CA TRP A 272 20.00 -8.04 -6.56
C TRP A 272 21.26 -8.32 -7.41
N ASN A 273 21.45 -7.53 -8.48
CA ASN A 273 22.60 -7.62 -9.36
C ASN A 273 23.49 -6.37 -9.25
N GLN A 274 24.77 -6.58 -8.93
CA GLN A 274 25.80 -5.54 -8.81
C GLN A 274 26.96 -5.69 -9.81
N GLU A 275 26.92 -6.68 -10.70
CA GLU A 275 28.06 -7.01 -11.59
C GLU A 275 28.48 -5.82 -12.47
N ASP A 276 27.50 -5.04 -12.94
CA ASP A 276 27.71 -3.92 -13.85
C ASP A 276 27.81 -2.55 -13.15
N TRP A 277 27.94 -2.50 -11.82
CA TRP A 277 27.96 -1.23 -11.09
C TRP A 277 29.06 -0.27 -11.57
N THR A 278 30.22 -0.80 -11.97
CA THR A 278 31.32 0.03 -12.50
C THR A 278 30.95 0.76 -13.79
N ASN A 279 30.02 0.21 -14.58
CA ASN A 279 29.54 0.82 -15.83
C ASN A 279 28.78 2.13 -15.57
N MET A 280 28.29 2.35 -14.34
CA MET A 280 27.73 3.63 -13.94
C MET A 280 28.74 4.76 -14.16
N PHE A 281 29.98 4.59 -13.69
CA PHE A 281 31.00 5.65 -13.71
C PHE A 281 31.51 5.99 -15.12
N THR A 282 31.39 5.05 -16.06
CA THR A 282 31.76 5.23 -17.47
C THR A 282 30.57 5.65 -18.34
N SER A 283 29.34 5.60 -17.82
CA SER A 283 28.14 5.95 -18.55
C SER A 283 28.09 7.44 -18.93
N ARG A 284 27.51 7.74 -20.10
CA ARG A 284 27.26 9.13 -20.53
C ARG A 284 26.40 9.90 -19.53
N LEU A 285 25.46 9.22 -18.86
CA LEU A 285 24.59 9.82 -17.85
C LEU A 285 25.41 10.31 -16.64
N PHE A 286 26.32 9.49 -16.14
CA PHE A 286 27.20 9.90 -15.05
C PHE A 286 28.16 11.02 -15.46
N LEU A 287 28.76 10.89 -16.65
CA LEU A 287 29.68 11.89 -17.20
C LEU A 287 29.02 13.24 -17.47
N ILE A 288 27.70 13.29 -17.71
CA ILE A 288 26.93 14.54 -17.79
C ILE A 288 26.51 15.02 -16.39
N GLY A 289 26.10 14.11 -15.52
CA GLY A 289 25.56 14.42 -14.21
C GLY A 289 26.60 15.02 -13.25
N VAL A 290 27.81 14.49 -13.22
CA VAL A 290 28.87 14.97 -12.31
C VAL A 290 29.30 16.41 -12.61
N PRO A 291 29.56 16.82 -13.87
CA PRO A 291 29.80 18.22 -14.19
C PRO A 291 28.64 19.15 -13.80
N LEU A 292 27.38 18.72 -13.97
CA LEU A 292 26.22 19.52 -13.54
C LEU A 292 26.19 19.70 -12.00
N LEU A 293 26.50 18.65 -11.24
CA LEU A 293 26.65 18.76 -9.78
C LEU A 293 27.82 19.66 -9.39
N ALA A 294 28.95 19.58 -10.09
CA ALA A 294 30.09 20.46 -9.86
C ALA A 294 29.73 21.93 -10.15
N ILE A 295 29.03 22.20 -11.26
CA ILE A 295 28.47 23.52 -11.58
C ILE A 295 27.54 23.97 -10.47
N ALA A 296 26.67 23.10 -9.95
CA ALA A 296 25.79 23.43 -8.83
C ALA A 296 26.60 23.84 -7.59
N VAL A 297 27.66 23.11 -7.23
CA VAL A 297 28.51 23.46 -6.08
C VAL A 297 29.22 24.80 -6.30
N VAL A 298 29.74 25.06 -7.50
CA VAL A 298 30.40 26.33 -7.85
C VAL A 298 29.43 27.49 -7.80
N VAL A 299 28.29 27.39 -8.48
CA VAL A 299 27.23 28.41 -8.50
C VAL A 299 26.69 28.65 -7.10
N GLY A 300 26.49 27.58 -6.31
CA GLY A 300 26.04 27.67 -4.91
C GLY A 300 27.05 28.37 -4.02
N SER A 301 28.34 28.10 -4.19
CA SER A 301 29.42 28.75 -3.45
C SER A 301 29.53 30.25 -3.78
N VAL A 302 29.36 30.61 -5.06
CA VAL A 302 29.31 32.01 -5.50
C VAL A 302 28.04 32.70 -4.98
N SER A 303 26.90 32.01 -5.03
CA SER A 303 25.63 32.56 -4.58
C SER A 303 25.59 32.76 -3.06
N LYS A 304 26.16 31.83 -2.28
CA LYS A 304 26.30 31.93 -0.82
C LYS A 304 26.94 33.24 -0.38
N LYS A 305 27.94 33.73 -1.13
CA LYS A 305 28.59 35.02 -0.84
C LYS A 305 27.65 36.22 -0.98
N ARG A 306 26.57 36.11 -1.76
CA ARG A 306 25.58 37.18 -1.97
C ARG A 306 24.33 37.01 -1.11
N THR A 307 23.84 35.79 -0.95
CA THR A 307 22.53 35.50 -0.32
C THR A 307 22.66 34.89 1.07
N GLY A 308 23.86 34.52 1.52
CA GLY A 308 24.12 33.84 2.79
C GLY A 308 23.83 32.34 2.80
N LYS A 309 23.11 31.81 1.80
CA LYS A 309 22.76 30.38 1.68
C LYS A 309 23.32 29.77 0.40
N ALA A 310 23.89 28.58 0.50
CA ALA A 310 24.49 27.85 -0.62
C ALA A 310 23.46 27.21 -1.56
N VAL A 311 22.29 26.85 -1.03
CA VAL A 311 21.18 26.25 -1.77
C VAL A 311 19.91 26.95 -1.31
N GLU A 312 19.19 27.55 -2.27
CA GLU A 312 17.87 28.14 -2.05
C GLU A 312 16.94 27.76 -3.20
N LEU A 313 15.68 27.46 -2.87
CA LEU A 313 14.62 27.22 -3.85
C LEU A 313 14.43 28.48 -4.73
N GLY A 314 14.46 28.29 -6.05
CA GLY A 314 14.38 29.36 -7.05
C GLY A 314 15.72 30.01 -7.45
N ASN A 315 16.85 29.57 -6.90
CA ASN A 315 18.20 30.03 -7.28
C ASN A 315 18.70 29.27 -8.53
N PRO A 316 19.49 29.88 -9.45
CA PRO A 316 20.16 29.18 -10.55
C PRO A 316 20.97 27.93 -10.15
N THR A 317 21.33 27.77 -8.88
CA THR A 317 21.95 26.55 -8.35
C THR A 317 21.06 25.31 -8.43
N MET A 318 19.73 25.46 -8.38
CA MET A 318 18.78 24.35 -8.26
C MET A 318 18.71 23.48 -9.52
N ALA A 319 18.73 24.10 -10.71
CA ALA A 319 18.59 23.35 -11.95
C ALA A 319 19.80 22.42 -12.23
N PRO A 320 21.07 22.86 -12.12
CA PRO A 320 22.21 21.97 -12.22
C PRO A 320 22.26 20.93 -11.09
N LEU A 321 21.83 21.28 -9.87
CA LEU A 321 21.79 20.34 -8.74
C LEU A 321 20.80 19.21 -9.00
N LEU A 322 19.55 19.55 -9.34
CA LEU A 322 18.49 18.57 -9.60
C LEU A 322 18.79 17.77 -10.87
N GLY A 323 19.22 18.43 -11.94
CA GLY A 323 19.61 17.76 -13.19
C GLY A 323 20.79 16.82 -12.98
N GLY A 324 21.85 17.29 -12.33
CA GLY A 324 23.03 16.49 -12.03
C GLY A 324 22.71 15.29 -11.13
N PHE A 325 21.94 15.49 -10.06
CA PHE A 325 21.45 14.41 -9.20
C PHE A 325 20.64 13.40 -10.00
N PHE A 326 19.71 13.87 -10.84
CA PHE A 326 18.85 13.01 -11.64
C PHE A 326 19.66 12.17 -12.63
N PHE A 327 20.63 12.76 -13.34
CA PHE A 327 21.50 12.04 -14.27
C PHE A 327 22.37 11.00 -13.57
N VAL A 328 22.98 11.34 -12.42
CA VAL A 328 23.76 10.38 -11.62
C VAL A 328 22.88 9.27 -11.07
N ALA A 329 21.69 9.60 -10.55
CA ALA A 329 20.75 8.60 -10.07
C ALA A 329 20.30 7.66 -11.20
N PHE A 330 19.97 8.19 -12.38
CA PHE A 330 19.65 7.38 -13.56
C PHE A 330 20.83 6.50 -13.96
N ALA A 331 22.05 7.01 -13.99
CA ALA A 331 23.24 6.21 -14.24
C ALA A 331 23.34 5.02 -13.26
N ALA A 332 23.12 5.28 -11.97
CA ALA A 332 23.13 4.24 -10.94
C ALA A 332 22.07 3.16 -11.20
N PHE A 333 20.81 3.55 -11.43
CA PHE A 333 19.74 2.58 -11.64
C PHE A 333 19.78 1.88 -13.00
N THR A 334 20.47 2.45 -14.00
CA THR A 334 20.72 1.72 -15.25
C THR A 334 21.77 0.62 -15.09
N ALA A 335 22.69 0.78 -14.12
CA ALA A 335 23.77 -0.16 -13.83
C ALA A 335 23.39 -1.19 -12.75
N PHE A 336 22.71 -0.76 -11.67
CA PHE A 336 22.13 -1.66 -10.68
C PHE A 336 20.86 -2.30 -11.21
N ARG A 337 20.86 -3.63 -11.29
CA ARG A 337 19.74 -4.41 -11.83
C ARG A 337 19.17 -5.36 -10.78
N GLY A 338 17.98 -5.86 -11.08
CA GLY A 338 17.27 -6.82 -10.27
C GLY A 338 16.05 -6.22 -9.57
N THR A 339 15.22 -7.11 -9.04
CA THR A 339 13.88 -6.82 -8.51
C THR A 339 13.85 -5.67 -7.49
N ILE A 340 14.78 -5.65 -6.52
CA ILE A 340 14.82 -4.60 -5.48
C ILE A 340 15.29 -3.27 -6.07
N ALA A 341 16.34 -3.29 -6.89
CA ALA A 341 16.87 -2.09 -7.55
C ALA A 341 15.82 -1.45 -8.47
N ASN A 342 15.08 -2.29 -9.21
CA ASN A 342 13.95 -1.86 -10.03
C ASN A 342 12.86 -1.19 -9.19
N ASN A 343 12.42 -1.78 -8.08
CA ASN A 343 11.44 -1.13 -7.20
C ASN A 343 11.92 0.25 -6.70
N LEU A 344 13.19 0.39 -6.31
CA LEU A 344 13.76 1.67 -5.90
C LEU A 344 13.81 2.69 -7.06
N TRP A 345 14.15 2.22 -8.26
CA TRP A 345 14.17 3.07 -9.46
C TRP A 345 12.79 3.58 -9.82
N TRP A 346 11.77 2.71 -9.72
CA TRP A 346 10.37 3.09 -9.85
C TRP A 346 9.99 4.15 -8.82
N VAL A 347 10.33 3.92 -7.54
CA VAL A 347 10.02 4.87 -6.45
C VAL A 347 10.62 6.23 -6.75
N LEU A 348 11.91 6.31 -7.08
CA LEU A 348 12.55 7.60 -7.33
C LEU A 348 11.92 8.29 -8.56
N THR A 349 11.84 7.59 -9.68
CA THR A 349 11.47 8.18 -10.97
C THR A 349 9.99 8.56 -11.01
N VAL A 350 9.09 7.65 -10.64
CA VAL A 350 7.65 7.88 -10.73
C VAL A 350 7.22 8.95 -9.73
N VAL A 351 7.68 8.86 -8.49
CA VAL A 351 7.29 9.82 -7.45
C VAL A 351 7.76 11.22 -7.81
N PHE A 352 9.02 11.35 -8.22
CA PHE A 352 9.57 12.64 -8.64
C PHE A 352 8.84 13.19 -9.87
N ALA A 353 8.71 12.40 -10.94
CA ALA A 353 8.13 12.85 -12.19
C ALA A 353 6.63 13.18 -12.03
N ALA A 354 5.83 12.29 -11.44
CA ALA A 354 4.39 12.52 -11.27
C ALA A 354 4.11 13.71 -10.34
N THR A 355 4.88 13.88 -9.25
CA THR A 355 4.71 15.03 -8.35
C THR A 355 5.11 16.33 -9.05
N SER A 356 6.25 16.34 -9.75
CA SER A 356 6.75 17.54 -10.43
C SER A 356 5.87 17.95 -11.60
N MET A 357 5.42 16.99 -12.42
CA MET A 357 4.47 17.23 -13.51
C MET A 357 3.12 17.68 -12.95
N GLY A 358 2.61 17.01 -11.90
CA GLY A 358 1.36 17.37 -11.26
C GLY A 358 1.38 18.79 -10.70
N LEU A 359 2.46 19.16 -10.00
CA LEU A 359 2.66 20.52 -9.47
C LEU A 359 2.75 21.56 -10.60
N THR A 360 3.53 21.27 -11.64
CA THR A 360 3.69 22.16 -12.79
C THR A 360 2.34 22.41 -13.46
N ILE A 361 1.58 21.35 -13.71
CA ILE A 361 0.26 21.44 -14.31
C ILE A 361 -0.71 22.19 -13.38
N ALA A 362 -0.69 21.94 -12.07
CA ALA A 362 -1.53 22.66 -11.12
C ALA A 362 -1.31 24.17 -11.23
N VAL A 363 -0.05 24.61 -11.21
CA VAL A 363 0.33 26.03 -11.32
C VAL A 363 -0.05 26.64 -12.67
N LEU A 364 0.14 25.89 -13.77
CA LEU A 364 -0.16 26.39 -15.12
C LEU A 364 -1.66 26.42 -15.41
N ALA A 365 -2.40 25.38 -14.99
CA ALA A 365 -3.83 25.26 -15.21
C ALA A 365 -4.60 26.35 -14.46
N ASP A 366 -4.19 26.68 -13.23
CA ASP A 366 -4.82 27.73 -12.42
C ASP A 366 -4.74 29.13 -13.04
N ARG A 367 -3.82 29.34 -13.99
CA ARG A 367 -3.68 30.61 -14.73
C ARG A 367 -4.42 30.63 -16.06
N SER A 368 -5.03 29.51 -16.47
CA SER A 368 -5.66 29.36 -17.79
C SER A 368 -7.17 29.62 -17.74
N LYS A 369 -7.70 30.28 -18.76
CA LYS A 369 -9.16 30.45 -18.94
C LYS A 369 -9.91 29.11 -19.04
N HIS A 370 -9.24 28.06 -19.50
CA HIS A 370 -9.81 26.72 -19.71
C HIS A 370 -9.42 25.74 -18.58
N GLU A 371 -9.15 26.24 -17.37
CA GLU A 371 -8.71 25.44 -16.21
C GLU A 371 -9.54 24.16 -16.02
N LYS A 372 -10.87 24.28 -15.97
CA LYS A 372 -11.79 23.15 -15.69
C LYS A 372 -11.63 22.02 -16.72
N LEU A 373 -11.53 22.38 -18.00
CA LEU A 373 -11.36 21.42 -19.09
C LEU A 373 -9.99 20.74 -18.98
N ALA A 374 -8.91 21.54 -18.82
CA ALA A 374 -7.55 21.03 -18.73
C ALA A 374 -7.39 20.05 -17.56
N LYS A 375 -7.91 20.39 -16.37
CA LYS A 375 -7.86 19.52 -15.20
C LYS A 375 -8.66 18.23 -15.41
N SER A 376 -9.83 18.32 -16.02
CA SER A 376 -10.68 17.15 -16.29
C SER A 376 -9.99 16.17 -17.25
N LEU A 377 -9.37 16.67 -18.32
CA LEU A 377 -8.63 15.86 -19.30
C LEU A 377 -7.40 15.19 -18.67
N ILE A 378 -6.67 15.91 -17.83
CA ILE A 378 -5.45 15.41 -17.18
C ILE A 378 -5.78 14.42 -16.06
N PHE A 379 -6.96 14.56 -15.43
CA PHE A 379 -7.44 13.64 -14.40
C PHE A 379 -8.11 12.38 -14.98
N MET A 380 -8.62 12.44 -16.22
CA MET A 380 -9.33 11.34 -16.88
C MET A 380 -8.60 9.99 -16.86
N PRO A 381 -7.26 9.91 -17.05
CA PRO A 381 -6.53 8.65 -17.00
C PRO A 381 -6.68 7.89 -15.67
N LEU A 382 -6.89 8.60 -14.56
CA LEU A 382 -7.07 7.98 -13.25
C LEU A 382 -8.36 7.14 -13.15
N ALA A 383 -9.34 7.39 -14.02
CA ALA A 383 -10.55 6.60 -14.10
C ALA A 383 -10.34 5.23 -14.78
N ILE A 384 -9.23 5.06 -15.50
CA ILE A 384 -8.89 3.82 -16.20
C ILE A 384 -8.20 2.86 -15.22
N SER A 385 -8.54 1.57 -15.26
CA SER A 385 -7.84 0.56 -14.47
C SER A 385 -6.38 0.43 -14.89
N LEU A 386 -5.47 0.12 -13.96
CA LEU A 386 -4.05 -0.06 -14.26
C LEU A 386 -3.83 -1.14 -15.33
N VAL A 387 -4.58 -2.24 -15.28
CA VAL A 387 -4.55 -3.29 -16.30
C VAL A 387 -5.01 -2.76 -17.66
N GLY A 388 -6.13 -2.03 -17.71
CA GLY A 388 -6.64 -1.45 -18.96
C GLY A 388 -5.67 -0.44 -19.57
N ALA A 389 -5.11 0.45 -18.76
CA ALA A 389 -4.09 1.40 -19.19
C ALA A 389 -2.84 0.67 -19.71
N SER A 390 -2.41 -0.40 -19.04
CA SER A 390 -1.27 -1.21 -19.46
C SER A 390 -1.49 -1.86 -20.82
N VAL A 391 -2.71 -2.34 -21.10
CA VAL A 391 -3.07 -2.89 -22.43
C VAL A 391 -3.03 -1.80 -23.51
N ILE A 392 -3.57 -0.60 -23.24
CA ILE A 392 -3.51 0.54 -24.18
C ILE A 392 -2.06 0.87 -24.52
N TRP A 393 -1.22 1.03 -23.50
CA TRP A 393 0.19 1.37 -23.69
C TRP A 393 1.00 0.24 -24.33
N ARG A 394 0.65 -1.02 -24.07
CA ARG A 394 1.24 -2.16 -24.78
C ARG A 394 0.99 -2.07 -26.29
N PHE A 395 -0.20 -1.63 -26.73
CA PHE A 395 -0.44 -1.36 -28.15
C PHE A 395 0.34 -0.14 -28.66
N VAL A 396 0.43 0.93 -27.88
CA VAL A 396 1.23 2.13 -28.23
C VAL A 396 2.71 1.78 -28.47
N TYR A 397 3.27 0.86 -27.65
CA TYR A 397 4.67 0.46 -27.71
C TYR A 397 4.96 -0.70 -28.68
N ALA A 398 3.95 -1.43 -29.13
CA ALA A 398 4.15 -2.67 -29.88
C ALA A 398 4.99 -2.44 -31.15
N PRO A 399 6.19 -3.03 -31.25
CA PRO A 399 6.91 -3.11 -32.52
C PRO A 399 6.30 -4.21 -33.38
N ARG A 400 6.27 -4.01 -34.70
CA ARG A 400 6.05 -5.08 -35.68
C ARG A 400 7.29 -5.29 -36.50
N ASP A 401 7.39 -6.43 -37.18
CA ASP A 401 8.50 -6.70 -38.09
C ASP A 401 8.72 -5.54 -39.06
N ALA A 402 9.99 -5.29 -39.38
CA ALA A 402 10.43 -4.18 -40.24
C ALA A 402 9.77 -4.17 -41.62
N SER A 403 9.32 -5.33 -42.10
CA SER A 403 8.63 -5.48 -43.38
C SER A 403 7.14 -5.10 -43.33
N GLN A 404 6.56 -4.97 -42.14
CA GLN A 404 5.15 -4.66 -41.94
C GLN A 404 4.95 -3.19 -41.55
N GLU A 405 3.76 -2.66 -41.85
CA GLU A 405 3.36 -1.36 -41.35
C GLU A 405 3.23 -1.39 -39.82
N GLN A 406 3.87 -0.42 -39.18
CA GLN A 406 3.87 -0.31 -37.73
C GLN A 406 2.50 0.15 -37.24
N THR A 407 1.95 -0.58 -36.28
CA THR A 407 0.64 -0.26 -35.67
C THR A 407 0.78 0.47 -34.34
N GLY A 408 1.89 0.27 -33.62
CA GLY A 408 2.17 1.01 -32.39
C GLY A 408 2.49 2.46 -32.71
N LEU A 409 1.80 3.39 -32.04
CA LEU A 409 1.89 4.82 -32.33
C LEU A 409 3.33 5.34 -32.35
N PHE A 410 4.16 4.95 -31.37
CA PHE A 410 5.53 5.44 -31.29
C PHE A 410 6.43 4.85 -32.38
N ASN A 411 6.27 3.56 -32.70
CA ASN A 411 7.02 2.94 -33.80
C ASN A 411 6.54 3.45 -35.17
N ALA A 412 5.25 3.72 -35.33
CA ALA A 412 4.70 4.35 -36.53
C ALA A 412 5.27 5.76 -36.75
N VAL A 413 5.35 6.57 -35.69
CA VAL A 413 6.00 7.89 -35.74
C VAL A 413 7.50 7.75 -36.01
N TRP A 414 8.20 6.84 -35.32
CA TRP A 414 9.64 6.63 -35.45
C TRP A 414 10.04 6.17 -36.86
N VAL A 415 9.37 5.15 -37.40
CA VAL A 415 9.60 4.68 -38.78
C VAL A 415 9.08 5.69 -39.79
N GLY A 416 7.98 6.39 -39.51
CA GLY A 416 7.47 7.46 -40.36
C GLY A 416 8.47 8.62 -40.54
N LEU A 417 9.08 9.08 -39.44
CA LEU A 417 10.18 10.04 -39.47
C LEU A 417 11.37 9.51 -40.27
N GLY A 418 11.68 8.22 -40.08
CA GLY A 418 12.67 7.49 -40.86
C GLY A 418 12.46 7.64 -42.36
N ARG A 419 11.24 7.32 -42.84
CA ARG A 419 10.88 7.41 -44.26
C ARG A 419 10.98 8.84 -44.79
N LEU A 420 10.60 9.83 -43.99
CA LEU A 420 10.69 11.25 -44.35
C LEU A 420 12.14 11.73 -44.43
N SER A 421 13.02 11.19 -43.58
CA SER A 421 14.41 11.62 -43.50
C SER A 421 15.31 10.94 -44.54
N THR A 422 15.09 9.65 -44.84
CA THR A 422 15.90 8.88 -45.79
C THR A 422 15.35 8.85 -47.20
N GLY A 423 14.12 9.32 -47.42
CA GLY A 423 13.51 9.40 -48.75
C GLY A 423 14.13 10.50 -49.62
N SER A 424 14.29 10.25 -50.91
CA SER A 424 14.84 11.21 -51.89
C SER A 424 13.78 12.13 -52.53
N GLY A 425 12.70 12.45 -51.81
CA GLY A 425 11.54 13.17 -52.34
C GLY A 425 11.49 14.66 -51.99
N LEU A 426 10.65 15.41 -52.72
CA LEU A 426 10.31 16.81 -52.40
C LEU A 426 9.91 17.04 -50.93
N PRO A 427 9.15 16.16 -50.25
CA PRO A 427 8.80 16.35 -48.84
C PRO A 427 10.02 16.43 -47.92
N THR A 428 11.04 15.60 -48.15
CA THR A 428 12.29 15.58 -47.37
C THR A 428 12.99 16.92 -47.46
N ILE A 429 13.10 17.45 -48.68
CA ILE A 429 13.75 18.74 -48.97
C ILE A 429 12.95 19.87 -48.33
N ILE A 430 11.62 19.88 -48.45
CA ILE A 430 10.76 20.91 -47.85
C ILE A 430 10.95 20.94 -46.33
N ILE A 431 10.93 19.79 -45.66
CA ILE A 431 11.14 19.72 -44.20
C ILE A 431 12.54 20.21 -43.82
N ALA A 432 13.57 19.80 -44.54
CA ALA A 432 14.93 20.28 -44.29
C ALA A 432 15.03 21.80 -44.46
N VAL A 433 14.44 22.36 -45.52
CA VAL A 433 14.42 23.81 -45.76
C VAL A 433 13.66 24.53 -44.64
N VAL A 434 12.49 24.03 -44.23
CA VAL A 434 11.71 24.63 -43.14
C VAL A 434 12.47 24.59 -41.82
N LEU A 435 13.07 23.45 -41.46
CA LEU A 435 13.92 23.34 -40.27
C LEU A 435 15.13 24.27 -40.35
N GLY A 436 15.77 24.38 -41.51
CA GLY A 436 16.88 25.32 -41.76
C GLY A 436 16.45 26.78 -41.58
N LEU A 437 15.27 27.17 -42.06
CA LEU A 437 14.72 28.51 -41.88
C LEU A 437 14.37 28.79 -40.40
N ILE A 438 13.83 27.80 -39.68
CA ILE A 438 13.58 27.91 -38.23
C ILE A 438 14.90 28.10 -37.48
N LEU A 439 15.93 27.32 -37.81
CA LEU A 439 17.27 27.44 -37.21
C LEU A 439 17.89 28.80 -37.52
N LEU A 440 17.76 29.29 -38.74
CA LEU A 440 18.22 30.63 -39.12
C LEU A 440 17.50 31.70 -38.29
N GLY A 441 16.17 31.59 -38.13
CA GLY A 441 15.38 32.49 -37.29
C GLY A 441 15.81 32.46 -35.82
N LEU A 442 16.02 31.28 -35.26
CA LEU A 442 16.53 31.11 -33.89
C LEU A 442 17.94 31.71 -33.74
N LEU A 443 18.82 31.49 -34.71
CA LEU A 443 20.18 32.04 -34.72
C LEU A 443 20.16 33.57 -34.78
N VAL A 444 19.25 34.16 -35.57
CA VAL A 444 19.04 35.63 -35.59
C VAL A 444 18.53 36.14 -34.24
N LEU A 445 17.61 35.42 -33.58
CA LEU A 445 17.13 35.80 -32.24
C LEU A 445 18.25 35.76 -31.20
N VAL A 446 19.07 34.69 -31.19
CA VAL A 446 20.24 34.57 -30.32
C VAL A 446 21.24 35.68 -30.61
N ALA A 447 21.60 35.91 -31.87
CA ALA A 447 22.56 36.94 -32.26
C ALA A 447 22.08 38.34 -31.86
N ARG A 448 20.80 38.66 -32.08
CA ARG A 448 20.20 39.93 -31.65
C ARG A 448 20.25 40.10 -30.13
N ALA A 449 19.90 39.06 -29.37
CA ALA A 449 19.92 39.11 -27.91
C ALA A 449 21.35 39.27 -27.36
N LEU A 450 22.34 38.61 -27.97
CA LEU A 450 23.77 38.76 -27.63
C LEU A 450 24.27 40.18 -27.94
N VAL A 451 23.96 40.72 -29.11
CA VAL A 451 24.32 42.11 -29.50
C VAL A 451 23.70 43.13 -28.54
N ARG A 452 22.46 42.92 -28.10
CA ARG A 452 21.78 43.77 -27.12
C ARG A 452 22.23 43.54 -25.67
N ARG A 453 23.17 42.63 -25.42
CA ARG A 453 23.60 42.19 -24.07
C ARG A 453 22.45 41.69 -23.19
N GLU A 454 21.38 41.21 -23.79
CA GLU A 454 20.21 40.61 -23.13
C GLU A 454 20.42 39.10 -22.99
N TRP A 455 21.41 38.72 -22.18
CA TRP A 455 21.83 37.31 -22.03
C TRP A 455 20.67 36.36 -21.72
N GLY A 456 19.69 36.79 -20.92
CA GLY A 456 18.50 36.01 -20.59
C GLY A 456 17.58 35.72 -21.80
N ALA A 457 17.44 36.67 -22.73
CA ALA A 457 16.63 36.51 -23.94
C ALA A 457 17.30 35.59 -24.97
N ALA A 458 18.62 35.41 -24.90
CA ALA A 458 19.37 34.49 -25.76
C ALA A 458 19.26 33.02 -25.32
N VAL A 459 18.94 32.76 -24.04
CA VAL A 459 18.97 31.40 -23.48
C VAL A 459 17.94 30.48 -24.14
N VAL A 460 16.67 30.89 -24.18
CA VAL A 460 15.60 30.02 -24.71
C VAL A 460 15.79 29.74 -26.20
N PRO A 461 15.98 30.75 -27.07
CA PRO A 461 16.27 30.50 -28.48
C PRO A 461 17.55 29.69 -28.69
N GLY A 462 18.58 29.88 -27.84
CA GLY A 462 19.82 29.12 -27.90
C GLY A 462 19.65 27.64 -27.56
N ILE A 463 18.84 27.30 -26.55
CA ILE A 463 18.50 25.91 -26.23
C ILE A 463 17.78 25.25 -27.40
N PHE A 464 16.76 25.91 -27.97
CA PHE A 464 16.05 25.39 -29.14
C PHE A 464 16.95 25.27 -30.36
N LEU A 465 17.86 26.22 -30.58
CA LEU A 465 18.84 26.19 -31.66
C LEU A 465 19.76 24.97 -31.54
N LEU A 466 20.24 24.65 -30.34
CA LEU A 466 21.07 23.46 -30.11
C LEU A 466 20.28 22.17 -30.33
N LEU A 467 19.07 22.07 -29.78
CA LEU A 467 18.22 20.87 -29.90
C LEU A 467 17.78 20.62 -31.34
N LEU A 468 17.20 21.63 -31.99
CA LEU A 468 16.75 21.53 -33.37
C LEU A 468 17.94 21.47 -34.34
N GLY A 469 19.08 22.06 -33.98
CA GLY A 469 20.31 22.01 -34.78
C GLY A 469 20.89 20.61 -34.80
N TRP A 470 21.00 19.96 -33.64
CA TRP A 470 21.37 18.55 -33.55
C TRP A 470 20.39 17.67 -34.34
N PHE A 471 19.09 17.88 -34.18
CA PHE A 471 18.05 17.17 -34.93
C PHE A 471 18.18 17.36 -36.44
N PHE A 472 18.38 18.60 -36.89
CA PHE A 472 18.53 18.96 -38.30
C PHE A 472 19.77 18.33 -38.93
N ILE A 473 20.92 18.40 -38.25
CA ILE A 473 22.15 17.75 -38.70
C ILE A 473 21.88 16.25 -38.87
N ARG A 474 21.34 15.59 -37.84
CA ARG A 474 21.00 14.18 -37.90
C ARG A 474 19.99 13.83 -39.00
N TYR A 475 19.00 14.71 -39.24
CA TYR A 475 17.97 14.55 -40.27
C TYR A 475 18.54 14.60 -41.67
N VAL A 476 19.54 15.46 -41.91
CA VAL A 476 20.15 15.65 -43.23
C VAL A 476 21.29 14.67 -43.48
N THR A 477 22.08 14.28 -42.47
CA THR A 477 23.27 13.45 -42.68
C THR A 477 22.97 11.96 -42.60
N ASP A 478 22.41 11.50 -41.49
CA ASP A 478 22.42 10.07 -41.13
C ASP A 478 21.03 9.43 -41.15
N GLY A 479 19.99 10.23 -41.41
CA GLY A 479 18.61 9.83 -41.20
C GLY A 479 18.18 9.94 -39.72
N VAL A 480 16.99 10.48 -39.50
CA VAL A 480 16.27 10.45 -38.22
C VAL A 480 15.13 9.46 -38.32
N GLY A 481 15.01 8.58 -37.32
CA GLY A 481 13.95 7.59 -37.28
C GLY A 481 14.38 6.26 -37.91
N GLY A 482 13.71 5.19 -37.51
CA GLY A 482 14.20 3.81 -37.60
C GLY A 482 14.38 3.29 -39.00
N PHE A 483 15.46 3.65 -39.67
CA PHE A 483 16.03 2.90 -40.77
C PHE A 483 17.52 2.69 -40.52
N VAL A 484 17.98 1.48 -40.78
CA VAL A 484 19.41 1.13 -40.75
C VAL A 484 19.74 0.53 -42.10
N GLU A 485 20.87 0.93 -42.65
CA GLU A 485 21.45 0.34 -43.86
C GLU A 485 22.24 -0.90 -43.44
N ASN A 486 21.84 -2.07 -43.95
CA ASN A 486 22.59 -3.31 -43.71
C ASN A 486 23.90 -3.31 -44.52
N GLU A 487 24.85 -4.21 -44.20
CA GLU A 487 26.14 -4.37 -44.90
C GLU A 487 26.03 -4.55 -46.43
N ALA A 488 24.85 -4.94 -46.94
CA ALA A 488 24.52 -5.06 -48.36
C ALA A 488 23.93 -3.80 -49.00
N GLY A 489 23.91 -2.65 -48.31
CA GLY A 489 23.35 -1.38 -48.79
C GLY A 489 21.82 -1.30 -48.78
N VAL A 490 21.14 -2.27 -48.16
CA VAL A 490 19.67 -2.32 -48.13
C VAL A 490 19.15 -1.60 -46.90
N VAL A 491 18.44 -0.50 -47.13
CA VAL A 491 17.80 0.33 -46.11
C VAL A 491 16.52 -0.37 -45.60
N ARG A 492 16.49 -0.78 -44.33
CA ARG A 492 15.33 -1.45 -43.71
C ARG A 492 14.84 -0.70 -42.49
N ALA A 493 13.54 -0.77 -42.22
CA ALA A 493 12.97 -0.20 -41.02
C ALA A 493 13.56 -0.88 -39.76
N SER A 494 13.83 -0.09 -38.73
CA SER A 494 14.37 -0.50 -37.44
C SER A 494 13.42 0.01 -36.34
N PRO A 495 12.32 -0.73 -36.09
CA PRO A 495 11.42 -0.40 -35.00
C PRO A 495 12.12 -0.62 -33.66
N ILE A 496 11.76 0.19 -32.66
CA ILE A 496 12.33 0.15 -31.32
C ILE A 496 11.47 -0.79 -30.46
N GLY A 497 12.12 -1.77 -29.86
CA GLY A 497 11.52 -2.60 -28.82
C GLY A 497 11.47 -1.87 -27.49
N PHE A 498 10.62 -0.84 -27.35
CA PHE A 498 10.65 0.08 -26.19
C PHE A 498 10.70 -0.63 -24.84
N VAL A 499 9.89 -1.66 -24.63
CA VAL A 499 9.82 -2.42 -23.36
C VAL A 499 10.76 -3.64 -23.32
N GLN A 500 11.47 -3.90 -24.40
CA GLN A 500 12.37 -5.05 -24.56
C GLN A 500 13.84 -4.63 -24.48
N GLU A 501 14.16 -3.42 -24.94
CA GLU A 501 15.53 -2.89 -25.01
C GLU A 501 15.96 -2.26 -23.68
N SER A 502 16.92 -2.91 -23.02
CA SER A 502 17.66 -2.36 -21.89
C SER A 502 18.55 -1.21 -22.37
N PRO A 503 18.75 -0.12 -21.59
CA PRO A 503 18.39 0.02 -20.19
C PRO A 503 17.06 0.71 -19.91
N PHE A 504 16.40 1.30 -20.91
CA PHE A 504 15.27 2.21 -20.72
C PHE A 504 13.89 1.54 -20.73
N ASN A 505 13.82 0.26 -21.07
CA ASN A 505 12.59 -0.53 -20.98
C ASN A 505 11.77 -0.34 -19.70
N ASN A 506 12.42 -0.30 -18.54
CA ASN A 506 11.73 -0.10 -17.28
C ASN A 506 11.10 1.31 -17.16
N VAL A 507 11.75 2.33 -17.74
CA VAL A 507 11.24 3.70 -17.78
C VAL A 507 9.97 3.80 -18.62
N TRP A 508 9.88 3.06 -19.72
CA TRP A 508 8.65 3.02 -20.53
C TRP A 508 7.46 2.44 -19.75
N LEU A 509 7.69 1.49 -18.84
CA LEU A 509 6.64 1.04 -17.92
C LEU A 509 6.27 2.12 -16.90
N MET A 510 7.26 2.85 -16.37
CA MET A 510 7.04 3.96 -15.43
C MET A 510 6.21 5.09 -16.05
N VAL A 511 6.37 5.38 -17.35
CA VAL A 511 5.58 6.39 -18.08
C VAL A 511 4.08 6.16 -17.91
N ILE A 512 3.65 4.89 -17.95
CA ILE A 512 2.23 4.52 -17.76
C ILE A 512 1.74 4.98 -16.39
N LEU A 513 2.51 4.71 -15.34
CA LEU A 513 2.13 5.11 -13.98
C LEU A 513 2.25 6.62 -13.76
N ILE A 514 3.29 7.26 -14.32
CA ILE A 514 3.46 8.73 -14.27
C ILE A 514 2.25 9.41 -14.92
N TRP A 515 1.82 8.94 -16.09
CA TRP A 515 0.65 9.48 -16.80
C TRP A 515 -0.63 9.40 -15.95
N ILE A 516 -0.88 8.26 -15.30
CA ILE A 516 -2.06 8.07 -14.43
C ILE A 516 -1.97 8.92 -13.16
N GLN A 517 -0.80 8.93 -12.51
CA GLN A 517 -0.63 9.55 -11.20
C GLN A 517 -0.40 11.07 -11.25
N THR A 518 -0.03 11.61 -12.42
CA THR A 518 0.09 13.06 -12.61
C THR A 518 -1.23 13.77 -12.36
N GLY A 519 -2.36 13.20 -12.79
CA GLY A 519 -3.69 13.75 -12.53
C GLY A 519 -4.04 13.79 -11.04
N PHE A 520 -3.75 12.71 -10.31
CA PHE A 520 -3.91 12.63 -8.85
C PHE A 520 -3.09 13.71 -8.13
N ALA A 521 -1.79 13.80 -8.42
CA ALA A 521 -0.90 14.78 -7.84
C ALA A 521 -1.36 16.22 -8.15
N MET A 522 -1.73 16.50 -9.40
CA MET A 522 -2.24 17.81 -9.82
C MET A 522 -3.48 18.24 -9.03
N VAL A 523 -4.47 17.37 -8.86
CA VAL A 523 -5.72 17.72 -8.17
C VAL A 523 -5.46 18.09 -6.71
N ILE A 524 -4.67 17.29 -5.99
CA ILE A 524 -4.35 17.55 -4.59
C ILE A 524 -3.51 18.81 -4.45
N LEU A 525 -2.48 18.97 -5.28
CA LEU A 525 -1.58 20.13 -5.20
C LEU A 525 -2.27 21.42 -5.62
N SER A 526 -3.18 21.39 -6.59
CA SER A 526 -3.96 22.57 -6.96
C SER A 526 -4.89 23.02 -5.84
N ALA A 527 -5.55 22.08 -5.15
CA ALA A 527 -6.35 22.42 -3.98
C ALA A 527 -5.51 23.08 -2.87
N ALA A 528 -4.30 22.57 -2.64
CA ALA A 528 -3.38 23.15 -1.65
C ALA A 528 -2.85 24.52 -2.06
N ILE A 529 -2.52 24.74 -3.35
CA ILE A 529 -2.08 26.04 -3.86
C ILE A 529 -3.17 27.09 -3.66
N LYS A 530 -4.44 26.73 -3.94
CA LYS A 530 -5.60 27.62 -3.74
C LYS A 530 -5.92 27.91 -2.28
N ALA A 531 -5.46 27.07 -1.35
CA ALA A 531 -5.64 27.29 0.08
C ALA A 531 -4.62 28.27 0.68
N VAL A 532 -3.64 28.75 -0.10
CA VAL A 532 -2.62 29.70 0.37
C VAL A 532 -3.22 31.11 0.54
N PRO A 533 -3.00 31.75 1.71
CA PRO A 533 -3.15 33.16 1.99
C PRO A 533 -3.14 34.17 0.85
N ASP A 534 -4.25 34.73 0.36
CA ASP A 534 -4.14 35.83 -0.64
C ASP A 534 -3.36 37.02 -0.06
N GLU A 535 -3.53 37.32 1.23
CA GLU A 535 -2.78 38.35 1.97
C GLU A 535 -1.26 38.12 1.91
N LEU A 536 -0.79 36.87 1.96
CA LEU A 536 0.64 36.55 1.85
C LEU A 536 1.16 36.80 0.44
N LEU A 537 0.33 36.53 -0.58
CA LEU A 537 0.67 36.77 -1.98
C LEU A 537 0.67 38.26 -2.29
N GLU A 538 -0.25 39.03 -1.71
CA GLU A 538 -0.32 40.49 -1.84
C GLU A 538 0.85 41.17 -1.11
N ALA A 539 1.14 40.78 0.13
CA ALA A 539 2.29 41.28 0.87
C ALA A 539 3.60 41.07 0.10
N ALA A 540 3.81 39.87 -0.46
CA ALA A 540 4.98 39.58 -1.27
C ALA A 540 5.05 40.43 -2.56
N ARG A 541 3.90 40.78 -3.16
CA ARG A 541 3.87 41.70 -4.32
C ARG A 541 4.21 43.13 -3.92
N VAL A 542 3.76 43.58 -2.76
CA VAL A 542 4.10 44.90 -2.19
C VAL A 542 5.60 44.98 -1.89
N ASP A 543 6.20 43.89 -1.42
CA ASP A 543 7.66 43.75 -1.21
C ASP A 543 8.47 43.64 -2.53
N GLY A 544 7.81 43.74 -3.69
CA GLY A 544 8.46 43.70 -5.00
C GLY A 544 8.91 42.31 -5.46
N ALA A 545 8.38 41.24 -4.86
CA ALA A 545 8.73 39.88 -5.25
C ALA A 545 8.17 39.52 -6.64
N THR A 546 9.01 38.92 -7.49
CA THR A 546 8.61 38.37 -8.79
C THR A 546 7.74 37.12 -8.62
N GLN A 547 6.94 36.77 -9.64
CA GLN A 547 6.06 35.59 -9.62
C GLN A 547 6.79 34.27 -9.30
N SER A 548 8.03 34.12 -9.78
CA SER A 548 8.87 32.96 -9.47
C SER A 548 9.30 32.96 -7.99
N GLN A 549 9.70 34.12 -7.46
CA GLN A 549 10.05 34.26 -6.04
C GLN A 549 8.86 33.99 -5.13
N ILE A 550 7.67 34.52 -5.46
CA ILE A 550 6.42 34.24 -4.74
C ILE A 550 6.16 32.72 -4.71
N PHE A 551 6.25 32.05 -5.86
CA PHE A 551 6.04 30.61 -5.92
C PHE A 551 7.04 29.83 -5.05
N TRP A 552 8.35 30.03 -5.25
CA TRP A 552 9.37 29.22 -4.57
C TRP A 552 9.56 29.57 -3.09
N ARG A 553 9.29 30.82 -2.68
CA ARG A 553 9.56 31.29 -1.31
C ARG A 553 8.31 31.44 -0.45
N VAL A 554 7.12 31.55 -1.05
CA VAL A 554 5.85 31.71 -0.31
C VAL A 554 4.95 30.50 -0.57
N THR A 555 4.55 30.26 -1.82
CA THR A 555 3.56 29.21 -2.13
C THR A 555 4.08 27.80 -1.85
N LEU A 556 5.25 27.44 -2.38
CA LEU A 556 5.80 26.08 -2.28
C LEU A 556 6.08 25.64 -0.83
N PRO A 557 6.70 26.47 0.04
CA PRO A 557 6.89 26.13 1.44
C PRO A 557 5.57 25.92 2.18
N GLN A 558 4.52 26.70 1.87
CA GLN A 558 3.20 26.57 2.50
C GLN A 558 2.51 25.25 2.13
N ILE A 559 2.65 24.79 0.90
CA ILE A 559 2.07 23.52 0.44
C ILE A 559 2.99 22.30 0.65
N ALA A 560 4.17 22.48 1.27
CA ALA A 560 5.16 21.42 1.45
C ALA A 560 4.60 20.21 2.23
N THR A 561 3.70 20.47 3.19
CA THR A 561 2.96 19.43 3.90
C THR A 561 2.14 18.60 2.93
N THR A 562 1.36 19.22 2.04
CA THR A 562 0.57 18.52 1.02
C THR A 562 1.45 17.76 0.03
N ILE A 563 2.56 18.36 -0.43
CA ILE A 563 3.56 17.67 -1.27
C ILE A 563 4.06 16.41 -0.57
N GLY A 564 4.38 16.48 0.72
CA GLY A 564 4.79 15.30 1.49
C GLY A 564 3.72 14.21 1.56
N VAL A 565 2.43 14.56 1.60
CA VAL A 565 1.33 13.58 1.53
C VAL A 565 1.26 12.93 0.15
N VAL A 566 1.35 13.72 -0.93
CA VAL A 566 1.34 13.19 -2.30
C VAL A 566 2.55 12.26 -2.52
N VAL A 567 3.75 12.71 -2.16
CA VAL A 567 5.00 11.94 -2.27
C VAL A 567 4.89 10.61 -1.51
N THR A 568 4.49 10.63 -0.23
CA THR A 568 4.37 9.39 0.57
C THR A 568 3.31 8.45 0.02
N THR A 569 2.18 8.98 -0.45
CA THR A 569 1.13 8.20 -1.10
C THR A 569 1.63 7.55 -2.39
N LEU A 570 2.34 8.30 -3.23
CA LEU A 570 2.93 7.78 -4.47
C LEU A 570 4.01 6.72 -4.20
N ILE A 571 4.82 6.88 -3.16
CA ILE A 571 5.79 5.84 -2.77
C ILE A 571 5.06 4.53 -2.43
N VAL A 572 3.97 4.59 -1.65
CA VAL A 572 3.18 3.39 -1.31
C VAL A 572 2.56 2.76 -2.56
N ILE A 573 2.04 3.56 -3.49
CA ILE A 573 1.48 3.09 -4.76
C ILE A 573 2.56 2.37 -5.59
N VAL A 574 3.72 3.01 -5.73
CA VAL A 574 4.82 2.50 -6.55
C VAL A 574 5.43 1.23 -5.97
N MET A 575 5.60 1.16 -4.65
CA MET A 575 6.12 -0.05 -4.01
C MET A 575 5.25 -1.28 -4.31
N LYS A 576 3.94 -1.09 -4.46
CA LYS A 576 2.97 -2.16 -4.76
C LYS A 576 2.70 -2.33 -6.26
N VAL A 577 3.53 -1.76 -7.14
CA VAL A 577 3.32 -1.89 -8.58
C VAL A 577 3.41 -3.35 -8.99
N PHE A 578 2.32 -3.85 -9.58
CA PHE A 578 2.19 -5.23 -10.03
C PHE A 578 1.55 -5.26 -11.41
N ASP A 579 0.39 -4.62 -11.55
CA ASP A 579 -0.46 -4.69 -12.74
C ASP A 579 0.29 -4.32 -14.02
N ILE A 580 1.06 -3.22 -13.99
CA ILE A 580 1.77 -2.72 -15.17
C ILE A 580 2.85 -3.71 -15.60
N VAL A 581 3.68 -4.17 -14.66
CA VAL A 581 4.76 -5.11 -14.97
C VAL A 581 4.20 -6.45 -15.43
N LYS A 582 3.19 -6.98 -14.73
CA LYS A 582 2.56 -8.26 -15.08
C LYS A 582 1.99 -8.26 -16.49
N VAL A 583 1.29 -7.19 -16.88
CA VAL A 583 0.55 -7.11 -18.16
C VAL A 583 1.46 -6.80 -19.34
N VAL A 584 2.46 -5.93 -19.17
CA VAL A 584 3.27 -5.45 -20.30
C VAL A 584 4.45 -6.39 -20.59
N THR A 585 5.18 -6.83 -19.56
CA THR A 585 6.42 -7.62 -19.72
C THR A 585 6.43 -8.94 -18.96
N ASN A 586 5.55 -9.09 -17.96
CA ASN A 586 5.59 -10.15 -16.97
C ASN A 586 6.95 -10.25 -16.24
N GLY A 587 7.66 -9.13 -16.10
CA GLY A 587 8.98 -9.07 -15.47
C GLY A 587 10.16 -9.45 -16.38
N GLN A 588 9.91 -9.77 -17.65
CA GLN A 588 10.97 -10.02 -18.63
C GLN A 588 11.79 -8.75 -18.92
N PHE A 589 12.95 -8.93 -19.56
CA PHE A 589 13.84 -7.84 -19.94
C PHE A 589 14.31 -7.02 -18.72
N ASP A 590 14.62 -7.66 -17.59
CA ASP A 590 15.07 -6.95 -16.37
C ASP A 590 14.07 -5.89 -15.85
N THR A 591 12.77 -6.06 -16.09
CA THR A 591 11.71 -5.17 -15.60
C THR A 591 10.99 -5.71 -14.37
N GLN A 592 11.50 -6.80 -13.77
CA GLN A 592 10.90 -7.48 -12.64
C GLN A 592 10.79 -6.57 -11.40
N VAL A 593 9.68 -6.70 -10.67
CA VAL A 593 9.39 -5.98 -9.42
C VAL A 593 8.89 -6.95 -8.34
N LEU A 594 9.09 -6.60 -7.07
CA LEU A 594 8.88 -7.48 -5.91
C LEU A 594 7.49 -8.09 -5.89
N ALA A 595 6.46 -7.30 -6.20
CA ALA A 595 5.08 -7.78 -6.22
C ALA A 595 4.81 -8.80 -7.35
N ASN A 596 5.43 -8.61 -8.52
CA ASN A 596 5.32 -9.56 -9.64
C ASN A 596 6.11 -10.84 -9.37
N ASP A 597 7.27 -10.70 -8.74
CA ASP A 597 8.11 -11.84 -8.35
C ASP A 597 7.45 -12.69 -7.27
N MET A 598 6.92 -12.06 -6.23
CA MET A 598 6.08 -12.69 -5.21
C MET A 598 4.93 -13.48 -5.84
N PHE A 599 4.24 -12.89 -6.83
CA PHE A 599 3.14 -13.54 -7.52
C PHE A 599 3.61 -14.74 -8.36
N ASN A 600 4.68 -14.59 -9.12
CA ASN A 600 5.22 -15.66 -9.94
C ASN A 600 5.70 -16.83 -9.07
N GLU A 601 6.43 -16.56 -7.99
CA GLU A 601 6.87 -17.60 -7.05
C GLU A 601 5.68 -18.34 -6.42
N ALA A 602 4.72 -17.63 -5.85
CA ALA A 602 3.60 -18.26 -5.15
C ALA A 602 2.63 -19.00 -6.09
N PHE A 603 2.31 -18.43 -7.25
CA PHE A 603 1.19 -18.89 -8.09
C PHE A 603 1.58 -19.51 -9.42
N SER A 604 2.75 -19.19 -9.97
CA SER A 604 3.22 -19.81 -11.23
C SER A 604 4.21 -20.93 -10.93
N ASN A 605 5.14 -20.67 -10.02
CA ASN A 605 6.14 -21.63 -9.60
C ASN A 605 5.64 -22.49 -8.44
N PHE A 606 4.49 -22.23 -7.80
CA PHE A 606 4.00 -22.97 -6.63
C PHE A 606 5.01 -23.06 -5.47
N ASN A 607 5.84 -22.02 -5.31
CA ASN A 607 6.74 -21.83 -4.20
C ASN A 607 6.14 -20.88 -3.17
N ILE A 608 5.33 -21.43 -2.27
CA ILE A 608 4.58 -20.64 -1.29
C ILE A 608 5.54 -20.03 -0.26
N GLY A 609 6.56 -20.77 0.16
CA GLY A 609 7.57 -20.31 1.12
C GLY A 609 8.33 -19.07 0.62
N ARG A 610 8.94 -19.17 -0.57
CA ARG A 610 9.65 -18.05 -1.19
C ARG A 610 8.73 -16.90 -1.58
N GLY A 611 7.54 -17.20 -2.12
CA GLY A 611 6.53 -16.18 -2.40
C GLY A 611 6.12 -15.39 -1.15
N ALA A 612 5.91 -16.08 -0.02
CA ALA A 612 5.62 -15.44 1.25
C ALA A 612 6.80 -14.59 1.78
N ALA A 613 8.04 -15.06 1.60
CA ALA A 613 9.23 -14.29 1.97
C ALA A 613 9.35 -12.98 1.18
N LEU A 614 9.13 -13.02 -0.14
CA LEU A 614 9.06 -11.82 -0.98
C LEU A 614 7.94 -10.86 -0.56
N ALA A 615 6.77 -11.40 -0.19
CA ALA A 615 5.66 -10.60 0.35
C ALA A 615 6.07 -9.86 1.64
N MET A 616 6.81 -10.53 2.53
CA MET A 616 7.33 -9.93 3.76
C MET A 616 8.40 -8.88 3.50
N VAL A 617 9.32 -9.12 2.55
CA VAL A 617 10.31 -8.11 2.11
C VAL A 617 9.61 -6.86 1.59
N LEU A 618 8.58 -7.03 0.75
CA LEU A 618 7.78 -5.92 0.25
C LEU A 618 7.05 -5.18 1.38
N PHE A 619 6.43 -5.90 2.32
CA PHE A 619 5.75 -5.31 3.47
C PHE A 619 6.71 -4.47 4.32
N VAL A 620 7.86 -5.03 4.70
CA VAL A 620 8.90 -4.35 5.48
C VAL A 620 9.42 -3.11 4.76
N SER A 621 9.58 -3.17 3.43
CA SER A 621 10.04 -2.04 2.63
C SER A 621 9.04 -0.86 2.63
N VAL A 622 7.75 -1.13 2.80
CA VAL A 622 6.70 -0.10 2.85
C VAL A 622 6.49 0.47 4.26
N LEU A 623 6.88 -0.26 5.31
CA LEU A 623 6.66 0.15 6.71
C LEU A 623 7.23 1.55 7.06
N PRO A 624 8.45 1.94 6.68
CA PRO A 624 8.98 3.25 7.03
C PRO A 624 8.10 4.40 6.53
N VAL A 625 7.56 4.26 5.32
CA VAL A 625 6.68 5.25 4.70
C VAL A 625 5.34 5.31 5.42
N MET A 626 4.78 4.16 5.79
CA MET A 626 3.54 4.07 6.56
C MET A 626 3.69 4.67 7.96
N VAL A 627 4.77 4.35 8.67
CA VAL A 627 5.06 4.90 10.00
C VAL A 627 5.24 6.41 9.92
N PHE A 628 5.97 6.90 8.92
CA PHE A 628 6.12 8.33 8.68
C PHE A 628 4.77 9.01 8.44
N ASN A 629 3.92 8.43 7.59
CA ASN A 629 2.60 8.96 7.27
C ASN A 629 1.68 9.00 8.52
N ILE A 630 1.61 7.91 9.29
CA ILE A 630 0.81 7.82 10.51
C ILE A 630 1.27 8.87 11.55
N ARG A 631 2.57 9.00 11.78
CA ARG A 631 3.12 9.99 12.71
C ARG A 631 2.78 11.42 12.30
N LYS A 632 2.73 11.68 10.99
CA LYS A 632 2.35 12.99 10.48
C LYS A 632 0.88 13.30 10.74
N MET A 633 -0.02 12.36 10.45
CA MET A 633 -1.46 12.52 10.75
C MET A 633 -1.73 12.74 12.24
N GLN A 634 -0.99 12.06 13.12
CA GLN A 634 -1.12 12.23 14.58
C GLN A 634 -0.63 13.59 15.11
N ARG A 635 0.11 14.37 14.32
CA ARG A 635 0.52 15.73 14.68
C ARG A 635 -0.47 16.80 14.20
N GLU A 636 -1.35 16.44 13.27
CA GLU A 636 -2.31 17.34 12.62
C GLU A 636 -3.71 17.29 13.26
N GLY A 637 -4.02 16.26 14.05
CA GLY A 637 -5.24 16.13 14.86
C GLY A 637 -4.93 16.14 16.34
#